data_AF-A0A1A8N2Q7-F1
#
_entry.id   AF-A0A1A8N2Q7-F1
#
_cell.length_a   1.000
_cell.length_b   1.000
_cell.length_c   1.000
_cell.angle_alpha   90.00
_cell.angle_beta   90.00
_cell.angle_gamma   90.00
#
_symmetry.space_group_name_H-M   'P 1'
#
loop_
_entity.id
_entity.type
_entity.pdbx_description
1 polymer ?
#
loop_
_entity_poly.entity_id
_entity_poly.type
_entity_poly.pdbx_seq_one_letter_code
_entity_poly.pdbx_strand_id
1 'polypeptide(L)'
;QTARSLAVNPKDPPKWSVLAGHSRTVSDSIKKLITNMREKAPGQRECDDAIEVLNGCIRKVDHASLAAISQQLTPREDISMETLHEQMAASVHEISNLIDPVAIAARSEASHLGHKVSQMASYFEPLIMAAIDTASKILTSQQQMAVLDQTKTLAESALQMLYTAKEAGGNPKAAHMQDALEESVQMMKEAVDDLGATLAEAAGAAGAVGGMVDSINDAINKMEDTTVQEPDGTFVDYQTTMVKTAKAIAVTVQEMVTKSNTNPDDLGGLANQLTNNFGNLANEAKYAALTAENDDIGSHIKKQVGELGFTCTGLVTKAGALQCSPNDSFTKKELIESARRVSEKVSHVLASLQAGNRGTQACITAASAVSGIIADLDTTIMFATAGTLNRENAETFADHRECILKTAKALVEDTKLLVSGAGASQEKLAQAAQSSVSTITKLADVVKLGAASLGSEDPETQVVLINAVKDVAKALGNLISATKAAAGKPHDDPSMLQLKSSAKVMVTNVTSLLKTVKAVEDEATKGTRALEATIEHIKQELTVFCSSDPPPKTTTPEEFIRMTKGITVATAKAVAAGNSCRQEDIIATANLSRRAIADMLHSCKEAAHHQDVGMEVQMRALRYGKECATGYLGLLEHVLVIIQKPTHDLKQQLASYSKRVAGSVTELIQAAEAMKGTEWVDPEDPTVIAENELLGAAAAIEAAAKKLEQLRPRTKPKEADESLNFEEQILEAAKSIAAATSALVKAASAAQRELVAQGKVGAIPANAVDDGQWSQGLISAARMVAAATNNLCEAANSAVQGHASEEKLISSA
;
A
#
# COMPACT_ATOMS: atom_id res chain seq x y z
N GLN A 1 -6.05 -74.34 28.54
CA GLN A 1 -5.93 -75.65 29.23
C GLN A 1 -4.60 -76.34 28.93
N THR A 2 -4.18 -76.45 27.66
CA THR A 2 -2.88 -77.02 27.23
C THR A 2 -1.67 -76.36 27.91
N ALA A 3 -1.64 -75.02 27.96
CA ALA A 3 -0.60 -74.26 28.68
C ALA A 3 -0.54 -74.57 30.19
N ARG A 4 -1.70 -74.77 30.84
CA ARG A 4 -1.77 -75.17 32.26
C ARG A 4 -1.18 -76.57 32.48
N SER A 5 -1.36 -77.48 31.52
CA SER A 5 -0.72 -78.80 31.60
C SER A 5 0.79 -78.76 31.37
N LEU A 6 1.28 -77.87 30.50
CA LEU A 6 2.71 -77.67 30.27
C LEU A 6 3.41 -76.98 31.46
N ALA A 7 2.68 -76.15 32.22
CA ALA A 7 3.19 -75.59 33.48
C ALA A 7 3.45 -76.65 34.56
N VAL A 8 2.69 -77.76 34.55
CA VAL A 8 2.87 -78.90 35.46
C VAL A 8 3.91 -79.89 34.92
N ASN A 9 4.01 -80.09 33.61
CA ASN A 9 5.03 -80.93 32.97
C ASN A 9 5.65 -80.23 31.74
N PRO A 10 6.78 -79.54 31.91
CA PRO A 10 7.39 -78.72 30.84
C PRO A 10 8.05 -79.52 29.71
N LYS A 11 8.31 -80.82 29.89
CA LYS A 11 9.07 -81.66 28.94
C LYS A 11 8.19 -82.53 28.05
N ASP A 12 6.88 -82.31 27.98
CA ASP A 12 5.89 -83.11 27.23
C ASP A 12 5.82 -82.70 25.74
N PRO A 13 6.48 -83.43 24.80
CA PRO A 13 6.60 -82.99 23.40
C PRO A 13 5.27 -82.96 22.63
N PRO A 14 4.35 -83.95 22.77
CA PRO A 14 3.01 -83.87 22.19
C PRO A 14 2.24 -82.62 22.62
N LYS A 15 2.31 -82.21 23.90
CA LYS A 15 1.60 -81.01 24.36
C LYS A 15 2.20 -79.71 23.83
N TRP A 16 3.52 -79.65 23.63
CA TRP A 16 4.14 -78.52 22.92
C TRP A 16 3.67 -78.43 21.47
N SER A 17 3.53 -79.56 20.77
CA SER A 17 2.95 -79.60 19.42
C SER A 17 1.51 -79.11 19.39
N VAL A 18 0.68 -79.51 20.36
CA VAL A 18 -0.71 -79.02 20.48
C VAL A 18 -0.75 -77.53 20.80
N LEU A 19 0.13 -77.03 21.67
CA LEU A 19 0.24 -75.58 21.95
C LEU A 19 0.65 -74.78 20.71
N ALA A 20 1.61 -75.28 19.92
CA ALA A 20 2.01 -74.68 18.65
C ALA A 20 0.84 -74.67 17.64
N GLY A 21 0.04 -75.74 17.61
CA GLY A 21 -1.21 -75.81 16.84
C GLY A 21 -2.21 -74.71 17.25
N HIS A 22 -2.46 -74.56 18.55
CA HIS A 22 -3.33 -73.49 19.07
C HIS A 22 -2.79 -72.08 18.75
N SER A 23 -1.48 -71.87 18.87
CA SER A 23 -0.83 -70.60 18.51
C SER A 23 -1.01 -70.27 17.02
N ARG A 24 -0.93 -71.27 16.13
CA ARG A 24 -1.22 -71.10 14.70
C ARG A 24 -2.68 -70.72 14.46
N THR A 25 -3.63 -71.41 15.09
CA THR A 25 -5.06 -71.07 14.97
C THR A 25 -5.36 -69.64 15.44
N VAL A 26 -4.73 -69.20 16.54
CA VAL A 26 -4.86 -67.82 17.04
C VAL A 26 -4.28 -66.83 16.02
N SER A 27 -3.10 -67.13 15.47
CA SER A 27 -2.45 -66.29 14.45
C SER A 27 -3.31 -66.16 13.19
N ASP A 28 -3.89 -67.26 12.71
CA ASP A 28 -4.78 -67.26 11.53
C ASP A 28 -6.09 -66.49 11.81
N SER A 29 -6.63 -66.61 13.02
CA SER A 29 -7.81 -65.85 13.44
C SER A 29 -7.51 -64.34 13.54
N ILE A 30 -6.33 -63.96 14.04
CA ILE A 30 -5.89 -62.56 14.07
C ILE A 30 -5.74 -62.02 12.64
N LYS A 31 -5.11 -62.76 11.72
CA LYS A 31 -5.01 -62.37 10.31
C LYS A 31 -6.39 -62.16 9.67
N LYS A 32 -7.32 -63.09 9.90
CA LYS A 32 -8.71 -62.95 9.42
C LYS A 32 -9.41 -61.73 10.02
N LEU A 33 -9.20 -61.46 11.31
CA LEU A 33 -9.76 -60.28 11.97
C LEU A 33 -9.20 -58.98 11.38
N ILE A 34 -7.89 -58.89 11.19
CA ILE A 34 -7.23 -57.72 10.57
C ILE A 34 -7.76 -57.50 9.15
N THR A 35 -7.91 -58.56 8.36
CA THR A 35 -8.45 -58.49 7.00
C THR A 35 -9.89 -57.99 7.01
N ASN A 36 -10.75 -58.54 7.88
CA ASN A 36 -12.13 -58.08 8.03
C ASN A 36 -12.24 -56.62 8.51
N MET A 37 -11.36 -56.17 9.41
CA MET A 37 -11.33 -54.77 9.86
C MET A 37 -10.92 -53.80 8.74
N ARG A 38 -10.11 -54.26 7.78
CA ARG A 38 -9.70 -53.46 6.61
C ARG A 38 -10.76 -53.45 5.52
N GLU A 39 -11.29 -54.61 5.14
CA GLU A 39 -12.23 -54.76 4.02
C GLU A 39 -13.67 -54.35 4.37
N LYS A 40 -14.05 -54.42 5.66
CA LYS A 40 -15.39 -54.03 6.14
C LYS A 40 -15.35 -52.75 6.98
N ALA A 41 -14.31 -51.94 6.80
CA ALA A 41 -14.29 -50.61 7.40
C ALA A 41 -15.47 -49.79 6.83
N PRO A 42 -16.15 -48.99 7.66
CA PRO A 42 -17.24 -48.13 7.21
C PRO A 42 -16.81 -47.28 6.00
N GLY A 43 -17.64 -47.24 4.96
CA GLY A 43 -17.41 -46.42 3.77
C GLY A 43 -16.54 -47.03 2.68
N GLN A 44 -15.79 -48.11 2.93
CA GLN A 44 -14.92 -48.72 1.91
C GLN A 44 -15.70 -49.35 0.75
N ARG A 45 -16.77 -50.09 1.07
CA ARG A 45 -17.61 -50.74 0.07
C ARG A 45 -18.34 -49.71 -0.79
N GLU A 46 -18.89 -48.68 -0.15
CA GLU A 46 -19.56 -47.59 -0.84
C GLU A 46 -18.60 -46.81 -1.75
N CYS A 47 -17.32 -46.67 -1.36
CA CYS A 47 -16.30 -46.12 -2.25
C CYS A 47 -16.06 -47.01 -3.47
N ASP A 48 -15.97 -48.34 -3.28
CA ASP A 48 -15.80 -49.29 -4.39
C ASP A 48 -16.97 -49.23 -5.37
N ASP A 49 -18.20 -49.25 -4.85
CA ASP A 49 -19.42 -49.15 -5.67
C ASP A 49 -19.45 -47.80 -6.44
N ALA A 50 -19.09 -46.69 -5.78
CA ALA A 50 -19.01 -45.37 -6.41
C ALA A 50 -17.93 -45.28 -7.51
N ILE A 51 -16.77 -45.92 -7.28
CA ILE A 51 -15.68 -46.02 -8.27
C ILE A 51 -16.14 -46.80 -9.51
N GLU A 52 -16.90 -47.89 -9.33
CA GLU A 52 -17.45 -48.65 -10.46
C GLU A 52 -18.44 -47.80 -11.27
N VAL A 53 -19.31 -47.03 -10.60
CA VAL A 53 -20.25 -46.10 -11.24
C VAL A 53 -19.52 -45.06 -12.08
N LEU A 54 -18.49 -44.39 -11.52
CA LEU A 54 -17.71 -43.38 -12.25
C LEU A 54 -16.96 -43.98 -13.45
N ASN A 55 -16.38 -45.18 -13.30
CA ASN A 55 -15.76 -45.88 -14.43
C ASN A 55 -16.77 -46.20 -15.53
N GLY A 56 -18.01 -46.56 -15.17
CA GLY A 56 -19.11 -46.74 -16.12
C GLY A 56 -19.47 -45.43 -16.83
N CYS A 57 -19.54 -44.32 -16.09
CA CYS A 57 -19.79 -42.98 -16.60
C CYS A 57 -18.72 -42.53 -17.62
N ILE A 58 -17.43 -42.67 -17.27
CA ILE A 58 -16.31 -42.32 -18.15
C ILE A 58 -16.38 -43.09 -19.47
N ARG A 59 -16.63 -44.41 -19.44
CA ARG A 59 -16.79 -45.22 -20.65
C ARG A 59 -17.94 -44.75 -21.55
N LYS A 60 -19.04 -44.27 -20.96
CA LYS A 60 -20.17 -43.72 -21.72
C LYS A 60 -19.77 -42.43 -22.43
N VAL A 61 -19.06 -41.53 -21.73
CA VAL A 61 -18.54 -40.30 -22.33
C VAL A 61 -17.55 -40.62 -23.44
N ASP A 62 -16.61 -41.55 -23.25
CA ASP A 62 -15.67 -41.97 -24.28
C ASP A 62 -16.37 -42.49 -25.54
N HIS A 63 -17.41 -43.31 -25.37
CA HIS A 63 -18.20 -43.80 -26.48
C HIS A 63 -18.94 -42.65 -27.19
N ALA A 64 -19.48 -41.69 -26.44
CA ALA A 64 -20.13 -40.52 -27.01
C ALA A 64 -19.14 -39.60 -27.75
N SER A 65 -17.94 -39.38 -27.22
CA SER A 65 -16.87 -38.62 -27.88
C SER A 65 -16.44 -39.28 -29.19
N LEU A 66 -16.29 -40.61 -29.22
CA LEU A 66 -16.02 -41.35 -30.46
C LEU A 66 -17.17 -41.22 -31.48
N ALA A 67 -18.42 -41.28 -31.02
CA ALA A 67 -19.59 -41.09 -31.86
C ALA A 67 -19.71 -39.64 -32.38
N ALA A 68 -19.36 -38.64 -31.56
CA ALA A 68 -19.33 -37.23 -31.95
C ALA A 68 -18.27 -36.95 -33.02
N ILE A 69 -17.04 -37.45 -32.83
CA ILE A 69 -15.95 -37.33 -33.81
C ILE A 69 -16.34 -37.96 -35.17
N SER A 70 -17.05 -39.08 -35.14
CA SER A 70 -17.53 -39.77 -36.34
C SER A 70 -18.85 -39.23 -36.91
N GLN A 71 -19.43 -38.18 -36.29
CA GLN A 71 -20.73 -37.59 -36.63
C GLN A 71 -21.89 -38.61 -36.61
N GLN A 72 -21.80 -39.62 -35.74
CA GLN A 72 -22.80 -40.67 -35.54
C GLN A 72 -23.62 -40.48 -34.26
N LEU A 73 -23.35 -39.42 -33.49
CA LEU A 73 -24.10 -39.11 -32.28
C LEU A 73 -25.48 -38.55 -32.66
N THR A 74 -26.53 -39.35 -32.45
CA THR A 74 -27.90 -39.00 -32.85
C THR A 74 -28.57 -38.05 -31.85
N PRO A 75 -29.12 -36.91 -32.28
CA PRO A 75 -29.83 -36.00 -31.40
C PRO A 75 -31.12 -36.58 -30.85
N ARG A 76 -31.41 -36.30 -29.58
CA ARG A 76 -32.66 -36.70 -28.92
C ARG A 76 -33.68 -35.56 -28.97
N GLU A 77 -34.71 -35.67 -29.80
CA GLU A 77 -35.63 -34.54 -30.09
C GLU A 77 -36.73 -34.28 -29.04
N ASP A 78 -36.92 -35.17 -28.07
CA ASP A 78 -37.99 -35.09 -27.06
C ASP A 78 -37.71 -34.11 -25.91
N ILE A 79 -36.49 -33.59 -25.79
CA ILE A 79 -36.06 -32.67 -24.72
C ILE A 79 -35.47 -31.39 -25.33
N SER A 80 -35.64 -30.24 -24.67
CA SER A 80 -35.07 -28.97 -25.14
C SER A 80 -33.59 -28.82 -24.74
N MET A 81 -32.81 -27.99 -25.45
CA MET A 81 -31.43 -27.67 -25.05
C MET A 81 -31.36 -26.95 -23.69
N GLU A 82 -32.32 -26.08 -23.42
CA GLU A 82 -32.41 -25.34 -22.16
C GLU A 82 -32.60 -26.28 -20.97
N THR A 83 -33.53 -27.24 -21.08
CA THR A 83 -33.76 -28.26 -20.05
C THR A 83 -32.53 -29.13 -19.79
N LEU A 84 -31.75 -29.45 -20.85
CA LEU A 84 -30.51 -30.21 -20.70
C LEU A 84 -29.42 -29.40 -19.99
N HIS A 85 -29.23 -28.13 -20.36
CA HIS A 85 -28.28 -27.24 -19.68
C HIS A 85 -28.66 -27.04 -18.21
N GLU A 86 -29.94 -26.84 -17.88
CA GLU A 86 -30.41 -26.74 -16.49
C GLU A 86 -30.11 -28.03 -15.71
N GLN A 87 -30.36 -29.20 -16.30
CA GLN A 87 -30.08 -30.49 -15.67
C GLN A 87 -28.57 -30.70 -15.43
N MET A 88 -27.72 -30.31 -16.39
CA MET A 88 -26.27 -30.34 -16.23
C MET A 88 -25.83 -29.39 -15.12
N ALA A 89 -26.27 -28.13 -15.16
CA ALA A 89 -25.92 -27.12 -14.17
C ALA A 89 -26.33 -27.53 -12.75
N ALA A 90 -27.54 -28.06 -12.57
CA ALA A 90 -28.01 -28.59 -11.29
C ALA A 90 -27.14 -29.75 -10.79
N SER A 91 -26.75 -30.67 -11.66
CA SER A 91 -25.90 -31.80 -11.29
C SER A 91 -24.48 -31.35 -10.90
N VAL A 92 -23.89 -30.43 -11.67
CA VAL A 92 -22.58 -29.82 -11.37
C VAL A 92 -22.61 -29.06 -10.04
N HIS A 93 -23.70 -28.31 -9.78
CA HIS A 93 -23.89 -27.60 -8.52
C HIS A 93 -23.97 -28.53 -7.31
N GLU A 94 -24.78 -29.60 -7.41
CA GLU A 94 -24.88 -30.60 -6.34
C GLU A 94 -23.56 -31.34 -6.10
N ILE A 95 -22.81 -31.65 -7.16
CA ILE A 95 -21.46 -32.21 -7.06
C ILE A 95 -20.53 -31.23 -6.33
N SER A 96 -20.53 -29.95 -6.71
CA SER A 96 -19.73 -28.90 -6.07
C SER A 96 -20.00 -28.81 -4.57
N ASN A 97 -21.26 -28.85 -4.15
CA ASN A 97 -21.66 -28.77 -2.75
C ASN A 97 -21.22 -29.99 -1.91
N LEU A 98 -20.87 -31.11 -2.56
CA LEU A 98 -20.42 -32.34 -1.89
C LEU A 98 -18.91 -32.50 -1.81
N ILE A 99 -18.11 -31.71 -2.53
CA ILE A 99 -16.64 -31.81 -2.52
C ILE A 99 -16.09 -31.65 -1.10
N ASP A 100 -16.39 -30.53 -0.43
CA ASP A 100 -15.86 -30.26 0.91
C ASP A 100 -16.41 -31.26 1.96
N PRO A 101 -17.72 -31.62 1.98
CA PRO A 101 -18.23 -32.69 2.85
C PRO A 101 -17.55 -34.05 2.65
N VAL A 102 -17.24 -34.46 1.41
CA VAL A 102 -16.51 -35.71 1.15
C VAL A 102 -15.07 -35.60 1.68
N ALA A 103 -14.39 -34.46 1.45
CA ALA A 103 -13.03 -34.23 1.93
C ALA A 103 -12.95 -34.27 3.47
N ILE A 104 -13.89 -33.62 4.17
CA ILE A 104 -13.99 -33.64 5.64
C ILE A 104 -14.21 -35.08 6.12
N ALA A 105 -15.16 -35.79 5.51
CA ALA A 105 -15.45 -37.17 5.90
C ALA A 105 -14.26 -38.12 5.65
N ALA A 106 -13.51 -37.91 4.57
CA ALA A 106 -12.30 -38.65 4.25
C ALA A 106 -11.15 -38.40 5.23
N ARG A 107 -11.08 -37.20 5.84
CA ARG A 107 -10.07 -36.88 6.86
C ARG A 107 -10.37 -37.50 8.22
N SER A 108 -11.63 -37.47 8.67
CA SER A 108 -11.94 -37.74 10.08
C SER A 108 -13.23 -38.51 10.38
N GLU A 109 -14.10 -38.76 9.40
CA GLU A 109 -15.43 -39.34 9.66
C GLU A 109 -15.70 -40.58 8.80
N ALA A 110 -15.03 -41.69 9.12
CA ALA A 110 -15.14 -42.95 8.38
C ALA A 110 -16.60 -43.43 8.20
N SER A 111 -17.49 -43.17 9.17
CA SER A 111 -18.91 -43.54 9.10
C SER A 111 -19.73 -42.69 8.14
N HIS A 112 -19.32 -41.44 7.88
CA HIS A 112 -20.02 -40.52 6.97
C HIS A 112 -19.48 -40.60 5.54
N LEU A 113 -18.23 -41.05 5.38
CA LEU A 113 -17.55 -41.14 4.08
C LEU A 113 -18.41 -41.90 3.05
N GLY A 114 -18.86 -43.12 3.39
CA GLY A 114 -19.66 -43.96 2.49
C GLY A 114 -20.94 -43.30 1.98
N HIS A 115 -21.63 -42.56 2.86
CA HIS A 115 -22.85 -41.86 2.47
C HIS A 115 -22.55 -40.69 1.52
N LYS A 116 -21.51 -39.90 1.81
CA LYS A 116 -21.13 -38.74 1.00
C LYS A 116 -20.61 -39.13 -0.38
N VAL A 117 -19.78 -40.17 -0.48
CA VAL A 117 -19.31 -40.68 -1.78
C VAL A 117 -20.44 -41.26 -2.64
N SER A 118 -21.39 -41.97 -2.01
CA SER A 118 -22.56 -42.51 -2.72
C SER A 118 -23.46 -41.39 -3.24
N GLN A 119 -23.66 -40.34 -2.44
CA GLN A 119 -24.43 -39.17 -2.84
C GLN A 119 -23.76 -38.45 -4.02
N MET A 120 -22.44 -38.22 -3.94
CA MET A 120 -21.68 -37.58 -5.01
C MET A 120 -21.73 -38.39 -6.31
N ALA A 121 -21.51 -39.70 -6.25
CA ALA A 121 -21.55 -40.59 -7.41
C ALA A 121 -22.94 -40.63 -8.08
N SER A 122 -24.03 -40.48 -7.31
CA SER A 122 -25.40 -40.53 -7.84
C SER A 122 -25.74 -39.40 -8.82
N TYR A 123 -25.01 -38.28 -8.78
CA TYR A 123 -25.21 -37.14 -9.68
C TYR A 123 -24.45 -37.27 -11.02
N PHE A 124 -23.49 -38.20 -11.14
CA PHE A 124 -22.72 -38.36 -12.37
C PHE A 124 -23.50 -39.03 -13.49
N GLU A 125 -24.29 -40.06 -13.20
CA GLU A 125 -25.13 -40.72 -14.19
C GLU A 125 -26.09 -39.73 -14.92
N PRO A 126 -26.88 -38.89 -14.22
CA PRO A 126 -27.72 -37.89 -14.88
C PRO A 126 -26.90 -36.79 -15.58
N LEU A 127 -25.77 -36.37 -15.01
CA LEU A 127 -24.86 -35.40 -15.65
C LEU A 127 -24.32 -35.91 -16.99
N ILE A 128 -23.81 -37.14 -17.02
CA ILE A 128 -23.26 -37.75 -18.25
C ILE A 128 -24.33 -37.86 -19.32
N MET A 129 -25.52 -38.36 -18.97
CA MET A 129 -26.61 -38.51 -19.95
C MET A 129 -27.03 -37.15 -20.51
N ALA A 130 -27.15 -36.13 -19.67
CA ALA A 130 -27.47 -34.77 -20.10
C ALA A 130 -26.35 -34.14 -20.95
N ALA A 131 -25.07 -34.39 -20.62
CA ALA A 131 -23.92 -33.94 -21.41
C ALA A 131 -23.89 -34.57 -22.80
N ILE A 132 -24.15 -35.87 -22.90
CA ILE A 132 -24.23 -36.58 -24.19
C ILE A 132 -25.38 -36.04 -25.03
N ASP A 133 -26.56 -35.86 -24.44
CA ASP A 133 -27.73 -35.32 -25.13
C ASP A 133 -27.50 -33.85 -25.55
N THR A 134 -26.80 -33.05 -24.74
CA THR A 134 -26.41 -31.67 -25.07
C THR A 134 -25.44 -31.67 -26.25
N ALA A 135 -24.36 -32.45 -26.17
CA ALA A 135 -23.37 -32.59 -27.21
C ALA A 135 -23.99 -33.05 -28.55
N SER A 136 -24.98 -33.94 -28.50
CA SER A 136 -25.68 -34.41 -29.70
C SER A 136 -26.41 -33.31 -30.48
N LYS A 137 -26.76 -32.20 -29.82
CA LYS A 137 -27.49 -31.06 -30.41
C LYS A 137 -26.61 -29.87 -30.75
N ILE A 138 -25.35 -29.86 -30.30
CA ILE A 138 -24.39 -28.80 -30.63
C ILE A 138 -23.92 -28.96 -32.08
N LEU A 139 -24.07 -27.89 -32.87
CA LEU A 139 -23.65 -27.85 -34.28
C LEU A 139 -22.14 -27.70 -34.45
N THR A 140 -21.50 -27.00 -33.52
CA THR A 140 -20.06 -26.69 -33.59
C THR A 140 -19.26 -27.85 -33.00
N SER A 141 -18.48 -28.55 -33.83
CA SER A 141 -17.63 -29.68 -33.37
C SER A 141 -16.70 -29.30 -32.20
N GLN A 142 -16.21 -28.06 -32.17
CA GLN A 142 -15.37 -27.55 -31.08
C GLN A 142 -16.12 -27.47 -29.74
N GLN A 143 -17.32 -26.87 -29.71
CA GLN A 143 -18.14 -26.79 -28.49
C GLN A 143 -18.70 -28.16 -28.08
N GLN A 144 -19.05 -28.99 -29.07
CA GLN A 144 -19.51 -30.36 -28.85
C GLN A 144 -18.45 -31.18 -28.11
N MET A 145 -17.20 -31.11 -28.56
CA MET A 145 -16.09 -31.80 -27.89
C MET A 145 -15.72 -31.17 -26.55
N ALA A 146 -15.75 -29.84 -26.44
CA ALA A 146 -15.45 -29.15 -25.18
C ALA A 146 -16.35 -29.62 -24.03
N VAL A 147 -17.68 -29.72 -24.26
CA VAL A 147 -18.63 -30.21 -23.25
C VAL A 147 -18.31 -31.65 -22.84
N LEU A 148 -18.04 -32.54 -23.80
CA LEU A 148 -17.72 -33.95 -23.51
C LEU A 148 -16.38 -34.10 -22.77
N ASP A 149 -15.33 -33.38 -23.21
CA ASP A 149 -14.00 -33.45 -22.63
C ASP A 149 -13.97 -32.88 -21.21
N GLN A 150 -14.66 -31.76 -20.95
CA GLN A 150 -14.78 -31.20 -19.59
C GLN A 150 -15.63 -32.09 -18.69
N THR A 151 -16.73 -32.64 -19.19
CA THR A 151 -17.55 -33.59 -18.41
C THR A 151 -16.74 -34.84 -18.05
N LYS A 152 -15.91 -35.34 -18.98
CA LYS A 152 -14.97 -36.42 -18.70
C LYS A 152 -13.94 -36.02 -17.64
N THR A 153 -13.34 -34.84 -17.78
CA THR A 153 -12.35 -34.32 -16.83
C THR A 153 -12.94 -34.25 -15.42
N LEU A 154 -14.19 -33.76 -15.27
CA LEU A 154 -14.89 -33.76 -13.99
C LEU A 154 -15.11 -35.17 -13.41
N ALA A 155 -15.46 -36.15 -14.25
CA ALA A 155 -15.61 -37.54 -13.81
C ALA A 155 -14.26 -38.20 -13.42
N GLU A 156 -13.18 -37.87 -14.13
CA GLU A 156 -11.82 -38.34 -13.82
C GLU A 156 -11.28 -37.71 -12.52
N SER A 157 -11.49 -36.41 -12.32
CA SER A 157 -11.16 -35.72 -11.06
C SER A 157 -11.94 -36.31 -9.88
N ALA A 158 -13.24 -36.58 -10.06
CA ALA A 158 -14.05 -37.23 -9.03
C ALA A 158 -13.56 -38.65 -8.72
N LEU A 159 -13.17 -39.41 -9.75
CA LEU A 159 -12.61 -40.74 -9.59
C LEU A 159 -11.30 -40.71 -8.79
N GLN A 160 -10.41 -39.77 -9.10
CA GLN A 160 -9.17 -39.58 -8.36
C GLN A 160 -9.43 -39.18 -6.90
N MET A 161 -10.38 -38.27 -6.66
CA MET A 161 -10.80 -37.89 -5.31
C MET A 161 -11.42 -39.06 -4.54
N LEU A 162 -12.16 -39.97 -5.18
CA LEU A 162 -12.67 -41.18 -4.54
C LEU A 162 -11.56 -42.16 -4.19
N TYR A 163 -10.51 -42.30 -5.01
CA TYR A 163 -9.35 -43.13 -4.67
C TYR A 163 -8.61 -42.59 -3.45
N THR A 164 -8.32 -41.29 -3.42
CA THR A 164 -7.64 -40.65 -2.28
C THR A 164 -8.51 -40.68 -1.02
N ALA A 165 -9.82 -40.44 -1.15
CA ALA A 165 -10.77 -40.51 -0.05
C ALA A 165 -10.91 -41.94 0.53
N LYS A 166 -10.94 -42.95 -0.34
CA LYS A 166 -10.94 -44.37 0.06
C LYS A 166 -9.68 -44.74 0.81
N GLU A 167 -8.51 -44.32 0.33
CA GLU A 167 -7.23 -44.59 0.98
C GLU A 167 -7.07 -43.85 2.31
N ALA A 168 -7.58 -42.61 2.41
CA ALA A 168 -7.63 -41.86 3.66
C ALA A 168 -8.60 -42.49 4.68
N GLY A 169 -9.75 -42.99 4.21
CA GLY A 169 -10.67 -43.83 4.97
C GLY A 169 -11.25 -43.21 6.24
N GLY A 170 -11.30 -41.88 6.33
CA GLY A 170 -11.74 -41.17 7.54
C GLY A 170 -10.77 -41.29 8.72
N ASN A 171 -9.49 -41.57 8.46
CA ASN A 171 -8.48 -41.77 9.49
C ASN A 171 -7.63 -40.50 9.72
N PRO A 172 -7.78 -39.79 10.85
CA PRO A 172 -7.02 -38.58 11.13
C PRO A 172 -5.50 -38.84 11.31
N LYS A 173 -5.08 -40.10 11.44
CA LYS A 173 -3.66 -40.48 11.53
C LYS A 173 -3.00 -40.70 10.17
N ALA A 174 -3.75 -40.64 9.06
CA ALA A 174 -3.22 -40.83 7.70
C ALA A 174 -2.64 -39.53 7.13
N ALA A 175 -1.68 -38.90 7.82
CA ALA A 175 -1.13 -37.59 7.43
C ALA A 175 -0.57 -37.56 5.99
N HIS A 176 0.10 -38.63 5.55
CA HIS A 176 0.64 -38.76 4.19
C HIS A 176 -0.43 -38.71 3.07
N MET A 177 -1.71 -38.91 3.40
CA MET A 177 -2.81 -38.84 2.43
C MET A 177 -3.50 -37.47 2.40
N GLN A 178 -3.21 -36.58 3.35
CA GLN A 178 -3.88 -35.28 3.44
C GLN A 178 -3.53 -34.39 2.25
N ASP A 179 -2.25 -34.33 1.88
CA ASP A 179 -1.78 -33.54 0.73
C ASP A 179 -2.39 -34.06 -0.58
N ALA A 180 -2.39 -35.39 -0.78
CA ALA A 180 -2.99 -36.02 -1.96
C ALA A 180 -4.52 -35.81 -2.04
N LEU A 181 -5.20 -35.81 -0.88
CA LEU A 181 -6.62 -35.50 -0.81
C LEU A 181 -6.87 -34.02 -1.16
N GLU A 182 -6.07 -33.09 -0.65
CA GLU A 182 -6.17 -31.66 -0.97
C GLU A 182 -5.94 -31.37 -2.45
N GLU A 183 -4.93 -31.99 -3.05
CA GLU A 183 -4.68 -31.89 -4.50
C GLU A 183 -5.87 -32.42 -5.31
N SER A 184 -6.44 -33.57 -4.91
CA SER A 184 -7.62 -34.12 -5.58
C SER A 184 -8.89 -33.27 -5.40
N VAL A 185 -9.04 -32.61 -4.25
CA VAL A 185 -10.13 -31.65 -4.00
C VAL A 185 -9.98 -30.43 -4.90
N GLN A 186 -8.76 -29.92 -5.05
CA GLN A 186 -8.49 -28.76 -5.90
C GLN A 186 -8.75 -29.08 -7.37
N MET A 187 -8.26 -30.23 -7.87
CA MET A 187 -8.56 -30.70 -9.24
C MET A 187 -10.06 -30.86 -9.48
N MET A 188 -10.81 -31.29 -8.46
CA MET A 188 -12.26 -31.42 -8.54
C MET A 188 -12.96 -30.06 -8.62
N LYS A 189 -12.53 -29.07 -7.83
CA LYS A 189 -13.06 -27.70 -7.86
C LYS A 189 -12.79 -27.03 -9.20
N GLU A 190 -11.57 -27.16 -9.73
CA GLU A 190 -11.21 -26.62 -11.04
C GLU A 190 -12.05 -27.23 -12.17
N ALA A 191 -12.25 -28.55 -12.16
CA ALA A 191 -13.08 -29.21 -13.17
C ALA A 191 -14.58 -28.82 -13.08
N VAL A 192 -15.09 -28.59 -11.87
CA VAL A 192 -16.45 -28.05 -11.66
C VAL A 192 -16.56 -26.64 -12.24
N ASP A 193 -15.58 -25.79 -11.96
CA ASP A 193 -15.57 -24.39 -12.42
C ASP A 193 -15.48 -24.31 -13.96
N ASP A 194 -14.63 -25.13 -14.59
CA ASP A 194 -14.47 -25.17 -16.05
C ASP A 194 -15.75 -25.59 -16.79
N LEU A 195 -16.40 -26.67 -16.32
CA LEU A 195 -17.66 -27.15 -16.91
C LEU A 195 -18.80 -26.16 -16.61
N GLY A 196 -18.86 -25.64 -15.38
CA GLY A 196 -19.83 -24.63 -14.98
C GLY A 196 -19.74 -23.36 -15.83
N ALA A 197 -18.53 -22.86 -16.08
CA ALA A 197 -18.30 -21.69 -16.93
C ALA A 197 -18.77 -21.92 -18.38
N THR A 198 -18.48 -23.10 -18.93
CA THR A 198 -18.88 -23.45 -20.30
C THR A 198 -20.41 -23.53 -20.44
N LEU A 199 -21.09 -24.10 -19.44
CA LEU A 199 -22.56 -24.14 -19.39
C LEU A 199 -23.16 -22.73 -19.25
N ALA A 200 -22.57 -21.89 -18.40
CA ALA A 200 -23.04 -20.52 -18.19
C ALA A 200 -22.86 -19.63 -19.43
N GLU A 201 -21.75 -19.79 -20.17
CA GLU A 201 -21.53 -19.10 -21.44
C GLU A 201 -22.54 -19.52 -22.51
N ALA A 202 -22.81 -20.83 -22.63
CA ALA A 202 -23.80 -21.36 -23.56
C ALA A 202 -25.23 -20.91 -23.21
N ALA A 203 -25.59 -20.87 -21.93
CA ALA A 203 -26.87 -20.35 -21.46
C ALA A 203 -27.00 -18.83 -21.67
N GLY A 204 -25.93 -18.08 -21.40
CA GLY A 204 -25.87 -16.64 -21.65
C GLY A 204 -26.04 -16.28 -23.13
N ALA A 205 -25.43 -17.05 -24.05
CA ALA A 205 -25.65 -16.87 -25.49
C ALA A 205 -27.11 -17.09 -25.91
N ALA A 206 -27.86 -17.90 -25.17
CA ALA A 206 -29.27 -18.20 -25.41
C ALA A 206 -30.25 -17.27 -24.67
N GLY A 207 -29.77 -16.31 -23.86
CA GLY A 207 -30.62 -15.46 -23.02
C GLY A 207 -31.24 -16.18 -21.82
N ALA A 208 -30.78 -17.40 -21.50
CA ALA A 208 -31.25 -18.19 -20.37
C ALA A 208 -30.53 -17.73 -19.08
N VAL A 209 -31.23 -16.92 -18.29
CA VAL A 209 -30.67 -16.23 -17.11
C VAL A 209 -31.07 -16.82 -15.77
N GLY A 210 -31.87 -17.91 -15.76
CA GLY A 210 -32.35 -18.56 -14.53
C GLY A 210 -31.21 -18.98 -13.59
N GLY A 211 -30.25 -19.77 -14.10
CA GLY A 211 -29.10 -20.22 -13.31
C GLY A 211 -28.18 -19.08 -12.83
N MET A 212 -28.14 -17.95 -13.54
CA MET A 212 -27.38 -16.77 -13.11
C MET A 212 -28.07 -16.10 -11.90
N VAL A 213 -29.39 -15.98 -11.94
CA VAL A 213 -30.19 -15.44 -10.82
C VAL A 213 -30.07 -16.35 -9.58
N ASP A 214 -30.13 -17.66 -9.77
CA ASP A 214 -29.96 -18.64 -8.69
C ASP A 214 -28.56 -18.55 -8.09
N SER A 215 -27.52 -18.42 -8.91
CA SER A 215 -26.13 -18.22 -8.43
C SER A 215 -25.96 -16.95 -7.59
N ILE A 216 -26.62 -15.84 -7.97
CA ILE A 216 -26.61 -14.61 -7.17
C ILE A 216 -27.33 -14.83 -5.83
N ASN A 217 -28.48 -15.50 -5.84
CA ASN A 217 -29.22 -15.80 -4.61
C ASN A 217 -28.43 -16.72 -3.68
N ASP A 218 -27.76 -17.74 -4.23
CA ASP A 218 -26.89 -18.63 -3.47
C ASP A 218 -25.71 -17.89 -2.86
N ALA A 219 -25.09 -16.96 -3.60
CA ALA A 219 -24.03 -16.11 -3.07
C ALA A 219 -24.51 -15.21 -1.91
N ILE A 220 -25.73 -14.65 -2.01
CA ILE A 220 -26.36 -13.90 -0.91
C ILE A 220 -26.55 -14.79 0.32
N ASN A 221 -27.10 -15.99 0.14
CA ASN A 221 -27.35 -16.94 1.22
C ASN A 221 -26.04 -17.42 1.88
N LYS A 222 -25.01 -17.74 1.09
CA LYS A 222 -23.69 -18.17 1.59
C LYS A 222 -22.96 -17.08 2.37
N MET A 223 -23.18 -15.81 2.05
CA MET A 223 -22.65 -14.66 2.80
C MET A 223 -23.29 -14.51 4.19
N GLU A 224 -24.56 -14.91 4.32
CA GLU A 224 -25.27 -14.95 5.62
C GLU A 224 -24.83 -16.15 6.48
N ASP A 225 -24.36 -17.24 5.87
CA ASP A 225 -23.89 -18.42 6.60
C ASP A 225 -22.67 -18.11 7.48
N THR A 226 -22.77 -18.49 8.75
CA THR A 226 -21.80 -18.24 9.82
C THR A 226 -20.86 -19.42 10.09
N THR A 227 -20.91 -20.46 9.26
CA THR A 227 -19.98 -21.59 9.32
C THR A 227 -18.52 -21.10 9.32
N VAL A 228 -17.82 -21.43 10.41
CA VAL A 228 -16.53 -20.85 10.85
C VAL A 228 -15.39 -21.38 9.98
N GLN A 229 -15.02 -20.62 8.96
CA GLN A 229 -13.71 -20.73 8.33
C GLN A 229 -12.89 -19.52 8.79
N GLU A 230 -11.72 -19.75 9.36
CA GLU A 230 -10.86 -18.64 9.80
C GLU A 230 -10.47 -17.78 8.58
N PRO A 231 -10.57 -16.45 8.66
CA PRO A 231 -10.12 -15.58 7.60
C PRO A 231 -8.59 -15.61 7.51
N ASP A 232 -8.06 -15.84 6.31
CA ASP A 232 -6.61 -15.82 6.04
C ASP A 232 -6.04 -14.38 5.99
N GLY A 233 -6.90 -13.37 5.79
CA GLY A 233 -6.51 -11.97 5.61
C GLY A 233 -7.07 -11.02 6.67
N THR A 234 -6.60 -9.77 6.64
CA THR A 234 -7.14 -8.70 7.48
C THR A 234 -8.35 -8.02 6.82
N PHE A 235 -9.12 -7.26 7.61
CA PHE A 235 -10.21 -6.43 7.06
C PHE A 235 -9.77 -5.55 5.90
N VAL A 236 -8.56 -4.98 5.97
CA VAL A 236 -8.02 -4.08 4.95
C VAL A 236 -7.72 -4.81 3.64
N ASP A 237 -7.29 -6.08 3.72
CA ASP A 237 -7.03 -6.90 2.53
C ASP A 237 -8.34 -7.16 1.78
N TYR A 238 -9.36 -7.65 2.51
CA TYR A 238 -10.69 -7.87 1.94
C TYR A 238 -11.35 -6.57 1.47
N GLN A 239 -11.20 -5.47 2.20
CA GLN A 239 -11.69 -4.16 1.78
C GLN A 239 -11.09 -3.74 0.43
N THR A 240 -9.79 -3.96 0.24
CA THR A 240 -9.08 -3.58 -0.99
C THR A 240 -9.58 -4.37 -2.19
N THR A 241 -9.74 -5.69 -2.04
CA THR A 241 -10.30 -6.54 -3.09
C THR A 241 -11.76 -6.17 -3.37
N MET A 242 -12.56 -5.92 -2.32
CA MET A 242 -13.98 -5.57 -2.48
C MET A 242 -14.16 -4.26 -3.23
N VAL A 243 -13.32 -3.25 -2.96
CA VAL A 243 -13.36 -1.98 -3.71
C VAL A 243 -13.05 -2.21 -5.19
N LYS A 244 -12.10 -3.09 -5.50
CA LYS A 244 -11.76 -3.45 -6.89
C LYS A 244 -12.93 -4.17 -7.56
N THR A 245 -13.50 -5.18 -6.91
CA THR A 245 -14.62 -5.99 -7.43
C THR A 245 -15.89 -5.16 -7.59
N ALA A 246 -16.24 -4.30 -6.62
CA ALA A 246 -17.37 -3.39 -6.71
C ALA A 246 -17.23 -2.37 -7.87
N LYS A 247 -16.00 -1.88 -8.14
CA LYS A 247 -15.74 -1.03 -9.31
C LYS A 247 -15.87 -1.82 -10.62
N ALA A 248 -15.43 -3.07 -10.67
CA ALA A 248 -15.59 -3.94 -11.84
C ALA A 248 -17.08 -4.18 -12.16
N ILE A 249 -17.92 -4.36 -11.14
CA ILE A 249 -19.39 -4.42 -11.28
C ILE A 249 -19.92 -3.15 -11.94
N ALA A 250 -19.56 -1.95 -11.44
CA ALA A 250 -20.03 -0.69 -12.01
C ALA A 250 -19.61 -0.52 -13.49
N VAL A 251 -18.39 -0.93 -13.85
CA VAL A 251 -17.91 -0.91 -15.24
C VAL A 251 -18.73 -1.86 -16.12
N THR A 252 -18.92 -3.10 -15.67
CA THR A 252 -19.71 -4.12 -16.40
C THR A 252 -21.14 -3.63 -16.65
N VAL A 253 -21.78 -3.05 -15.62
CA VAL A 253 -23.14 -2.50 -15.70
C VAL A 253 -23.22 -1.35 -16.70
N GLN A 254 -22.21 -0.47 -16.73
CA GLN A 254 -22.14 0.62 -17.69
C GLN A 254 -21.97 0.11 -19.14
N GLU A 255 -21.24 -0.99 -19.30
CA GLU A 255 -21.11 -1.68 -20.59
C GLU A 255 -22.44 -2.30 -21.03
N MET A 256 -23.19 -2.93 -20.13
CA MET A 256 -24.55 -3.45 -20.41
C MET A 256 -25.49 -2.35 -20.92
N VAL A 257 -25.45 -1.16 -20.32
CA VAL A 257 -26.24 -0.01 -20.80
C VAL A 257 -25.85 0.38 -22.23
N THR A 258 -24.56 0.36 -22.54
CA THR A 258 -24.05 0.68 -23.87
C THR A 258 -24.51 -0.37 -24.89
N LYS A 259 -24.29 -1.66 -24.58
CA LYS A 259 -24.65 -2.78 -25.45
C LYS A 259 -26.15 -2.97 -25.64
N SER A 260 -26.97 -2.61 -24.66
CA SER A 260 -28.44 -2.58 -24.82
C SER A 260 -28.92 -1.65 -25.94
N ASN A 261 -28.09 -0.67 -26.34
CA ASN A 261 -28.38 0.24 -27.45
C ASN A 261 -27.83 -0.24 -28.80
N THR A 262 -26.71 -0.97 -28.80
CA THR A 262 -25.94 -1.25 -30.01
C THR A 262 -25.93 -2.72 -30.41
N ASN A 263 -25.84 -3.63 -29.44
CA ASN A 263 -25.74 -5.07 -29.67
C ASN A 263 -26.32 -5.85 -28.48
N PRO A 264 -27.65 -6.06 -28.41
CA PRO A 264 -28.31 -6.78 -27.31
C PRO A 264 -27.86 -8.24 -27.16
N ASP A 265 -27.29 -8.85 -28.20
CA ASP A 265 -26.81 -10.24 -28.17
C ASP A 265 -25.61 -10.42 -27.21
N ASP A 266 -24.85 -9.36 -26.94
CA ASP A 266 -23.71 -9.39 -26.00
C ASP A 266 -24.16 -9.34 -24.52
N LEU A 267 -25.44 -9.09 -24.24
CA LEU A 267 -25.94 -8.86 -22.88
C LEU A 267 -25.86 -10.11 -22.00
N GLY A 268 -25.98 -11.30 -22.57
CA GLY A 268 -25.87 -12.55 -21.82
C GLY A 268 -24.46 -12.79 -21.25
N GLY A 269 -23.42 -12.48 -22.03
CA GLY A 269 -22.03 -12.57 -21.57
C GLY A 269 -21.73 -11.56 -20.45
N LEU A 270 -22.22 -10.33 -20.59
CA LEU A 270 -22.08 -9.31 -19.55
C LEU A 270 -22.88 -9.63 -18.28
N ALA A 271 -24.07 -10.23 -18.42
CA ALA A 271 -24.86 -10.71 -17.28
C ALA A 271 -24.15 -11.84 -16.53
N ASN A 272 -23.45 -12.73 -17.24
CA ASN A 272 -22.62 -13.76 -16.61
C ASN A 272 -21.41 -13.15 -15.88
N GLN A 273 -20.72 -12.19 -16.51
CA GLN A 273 -19.61 -11.47 -15.87
C GLN A 273 -20.05 -10.71 -14.61
N LEU A 274 -21.23 -10.08 -14.65
CA LEU A 274 -21.83 -9.42 -13.49
C LEU A 274 -22.11 -10.43 -12.36
N THR A 275 -22.67 -11.59 -12.69
CA THR A 275 -22.94 -12.69 -11.75
C THR A 275 -21.68 -13.16 -11.04
N ASN A 276 -20.60 -13.39 -11.79
CA ASN A 276 -19.31 -13.82 -11.24
C ASN A 276 -18.67 -12.74 -10.36
N ASN A 277 -18.66 -11.49 -10.83
CA ASN A 277 -18.16 -10.37 -10.03
C ASN A 277 -18.94 -10.20 -8.73
N PHE A 278 -20.26 -10.39 -8.76
CA PHE A 278 -21.08 -10.34 -7.56
C PHE A 278 -20.77 -11.51 -6.60
N GLY A 279 -20.62 -12.74 -7.11
CA GLY A 279 -20.23 -13.89 -6.30
C GLY A 279 -18.91 -13.67 -5.54
N ASN A 280 -17.90 -13.13 -6.23
CA ASN A 280 -16.62 -12.75 -5.61
C ASN A 280 -16.82 -11.68 -4.53
N LEU A 281 -17.60 -10.63 -4.83
CA LEU A 281 -17.88 -9.57 -3.86
C LEU A 281 -18.61 -10.10 -2.62
N ALA A 282 -19.58 -11.00 -2.77
CA ALA A 282 -20.32 -11.60 -1.66
C ALA A 282 -19.43 -12.49 -0.79
N ASN A 283 -18.52 -13.25 -1.39
CA ASN A 283 -17.55 -14.05 -0.66
C ASN A 283 -16.58 -13.17 0.13
N GLU A 284 -16.02 -12.14 -0.50
CA GLU A 284 -15.14 -11.18 0.19
C GLU A 284 -15.88 -10.42 1.30
N ALA A 285 -17.15 -10.05 1.09
CA ALA A 285 -18.00 -9.40 2.09
C ALA A 285 -18.23 -10.26 3.33
N LYS A 286 -18.31 -11.58 3.19
CA LYS A 286 -18.40 -12.52 4.31
C LYS A 286 -17.18 -12.37 5.22
N TYR A 287 -15.98 -12.43 4.65
CA TYR A 287 -14.74 -12.32 5.42
C TYR A 287 -14.45 -10.90 5.92
N ALA A 288 -14.79 -9.87 5.14
CA ALA A 288 -14.73 -8.48 5.60
C ALA A 288 -15.65 -8.25 6.80
N ALA A 289 -16.84 -8.85 6.82
CA ALA A 289 -17.73 -8.73 7.97
C ALA A 289 -17.22 -9.46 9.22
N LEU A 290 -16.53 -10.61 9.05
CA LEU A 290 -15.93 -11.37 10.15
C LEU A 290 -14.68 -10.68 10.74
N THR A 291 -13.93 -9.98 9.89
CA THR A 291 -12.70 -9.27 10.27
C THR A 291 -12.93 -7.82 10.67
N ALA A 292 -14.16 -7.32 10.52
CA ALA A 292 -14.52 -5.97 10.93
C ALA A 292 -14.39 -5.83 12.45
N GLU A 293 -13.83 -4.70 12.89
CA GLU A 293 -13.68 -4.39 14.33
C GLU A 293 -15.05 -4.19 15.03
N ASN A 294 -16.11 -3.93 14.27
CA ASN A 294 -17.47 -3.69 14.77
C ASN A 294 -18.48 -4.51 13.99
N ASP A 295 -19.30 -5.29 14.71
CA ASP A 295 -20.43 -6.07 14.17
C ASP A 295 -21.44 -5.18 13.40
N ASP A 296 -21.59 -3.91 13.79
CA ASP A 296 -22.43 -2.95 13.05
C ASP A 296 -21.87 -2.66 11.65
N ILE A 297 -20.55 -2.56 11.51
CA ILE A 297 -19.89 -2.33 10.22
C ILE A 297 -20.00 -3.60 9.37
N GLY A 298 -19.71 -4.77 9.97
CA GLY A 298 -19.83 -6.05 9.28
C GLY A 298 -21.26 -6.33 8.80
N SER A 299 -22.26 -6.11 9.66
CA SER A 299 -23.67 -6.28 9.30
C SER A 299 -24.13 -5.26 8.25
N HIS A 300 -23.65 -4.01 8.32
CA HIS A 300 -23.93 -3.01 7.30
C HIS A 300 -23.33 -3.39 5.94
N ILE A 301 -22.09 -3.89 5.91
CA ILE A 301 -21.45 -4.38 4.67
C ILE A 301 -22.28 -5.51 4.07
N LYS A 302 -22.62 -6.55 4.86
CA LYS A 302 -23.46 -7.67 4.38
C LYS A 302 -24.80 -7.18 3.84
N LYS A 303 -25.46 -6.25 4.54
CA LYS A 303 -26.73 -5.66 4.09
C LYS A 303 -26.60 -4.96 2.74
N GLN A 304 -25.61 -4.09 2.57
CA GLN A 304 -25.44 -3.35 1.31
C GLN A 304 -25.08 -4.29 0.15
N VAL A 305 -24.26 -5.32 0.39
CA VAL A 305 -23.91 -6.32 -0.63
C VAL A 305 -25.13 -7.19 -0.96
N GLY A 306 -25.96 -7.56 0.01
CA GLY A 306 -27.22 -8.26 -0.23
C GLY A 306 -28.20 -7.44 -1.07
N GLU A 307 -28.41 -6.16 -0.73
CA GLU A 307 -29.25 -5.24 -1.52
C GLU A 307 -28.72 -5.03 -2.95
N LEU A 308 -27.39 -4.97 -3.12
CA LEU A 308 -26.76 -4.95 -4.43
C LEU A 308 -27.09 -6.23 -5.22
N GLY A 309 -26.99 -7.41 -4.58
CA GLY A 309 -27.31 -8.70 -5.19
C GLY A 309 -28.75 -8.78 -5.69
N PHE A 310 -29.72 -8.39 -4.86
CA PHE A 310 -31.14 -8.31 -5.28
C PHE A 310 -31.36 -7.35 -6.45
N THR A 311 -30.54 -6.30 -6.58
CA THR A 311 -30.63 -5.38 -7.70
C THR A 311 -29.98 -5.98 -8.96
N CYS A 312 -28.88 -6.73 -8.80
CA CYS A 312 -28.21 -7.46 -9.88
C CYS A 312 -29.12 -8.55 -10.48
N THR A 313 -29.88 -9.31 -9.68
CA THR A 313 -30.83 -10.32 -10.22
C THR A 313 -31.88 -9.67 -11.14
N GLY A 314 -32.40 -8.50 -10.75
CA GLY A 314 -33.30 -7.71 -11.58
C GLY A 314 -32.65 -7.31 -12.90
N LEU A 315 -31.40 -6.82 -12.86
CA LEU A 315 -30.68 -6.41 -14.07
C LEU A 315 -30.41 -7.58 -15.02
N VAL A 316 -29.95 -8.71 -14.48
CA VAL A 316 -29.69 -9.94 -15.23
C VAL A 316 -30.97 -10.46 -15.90
N THR A 317 -32.09 -10.45 -15.18
CA THR A 317 -33.39 -10.86 -15.74
C THR A 317 -33.82 -9.98 -16.91
N LYS A 318 -33.66 -8.65 -16.78
CA LYS A 318 -34.00 -7.70 -17.87
C LYS A 318 -33.03 -7.79 -19.05
N ALA A 319 -31.77 -8.12 -18.79
CA ALA A 319 -30.77 -8.38 -19.83
C ALA A 319 -31.14 -9.60 -20.68
N GLY A 320 -31.47 -10.74 -20.03
CA GLY A 320 -31.94 -11.94 -20.73
C GLY A 320 -33.24 -11.69 -21.51
N ALA A 321 -34.21 -11.01 -20.91
CA ALA A 321 -35.45 -10.64 -21.60
C ALA A 321 -35.19 -9.79 -22.86
N LEU A 322 -34.31 -8.79 -22.78
CA LEU A 322 -33.96 -7.93 -23.92
C LEU A 322 -33.18 -8.69 -24.99
N GLN A 323 -32.36 -9.67 -24.61
CA GLN A 323 -31.66 -10.53 -25.56
C GLN A 323 -32.64 -11.42 -26.35
N CYS A 324 -33.68 -11.94 -25.69
CA CYS A 324 -34.77 -12.67 -26.35
C CYS A 324 -35.65 -11.76 -27.24
N SER A 325 -35.77 -10.47 -26.90
CA SER A 325 -36.53 -9.48 -27.67
C SER A 325 -35.76 -8.17 -27.92
N PRO A 326 -34.74 -8.17 -28.81
CA PRO A 326 -33.80 -7.05 -28.98
C PRO A 326 -34.44 -5.69 -29.34
N ASN A 327 -35.63 -5.74 -29.94
CA ASN A 327 -36.35 -4.55 -30.39
C ASN A 327 -37.36 -4.01 -29.35
N ASP A 328 -37.47 -4.62 -28.16
CA ASP A 328 -38.39 -4.15 -27.14
C ASP A 328 -37.86 -2.91 -26.41
N SER A 329 -38.37 -1.75 -26.83
CA SER A 329 -38.04 -0.46 -26.21
C SER A 329 -38.45 -0.33 -24.74
N PHE A 330 -39.43 -1.11 -24.27
CA PHE A 330 -39.87 -1.07 -22.87
C PHE A 330 -38.87 -1.80 -21.98
N THR A 331 -38.55 -3.06 -22.28
CA THR A 331 -37.53 -3.85 -21.55
C THR A 331 -36.18 -3.14 -21.56
N LYS A 332 -35.82 -2.49 -22.66
CA LYS A 332 -34.61 -1.65 -22.74
C LYS A 332 -34.59 -0.51 -21.73
N LYS A 333 -35.70 0.22 -21.55
CA LYS A 333 -35.79 1.28 -20.54
C LYS A 333 -35.69 0.72 -19.12
N GLU A 334 -36.35 -0.41 -18.85
CA GLU A 334 -36.27 -1.08 -17.55
C GLU A 334 -34.84 -1.56 -17.24
N LEU A 335 -34.10 -2.05 -18.23
CA LEU A 335 -32.70 -2.43 -18.08
C LEU A 335 -31.83 -1.23 -17.70
N ILE A 336 -31.99 -0.09 -18.37
CA ILE A 336 -31.24 1.15 -18.05
C ILE A 336 -31.55 1.65 -16.64
N GLU A 337 -32.82 1.59 -16.22
CA GLU A 337 -33.21 1.96 -14.86
C GLU A 337 -32.61 1.00 -13.81
N SER A 338 -32.66 -0.30 -14.08
CA SER A 338 -32.07 -1.32 -13.21
C SER A 338 -30.55 -1.13 -13.08
N ALA A 339 -29.85 -0.88 -14.20
CA ALA A 339 -28.42 -0.56 -14.22
C ALA A 339 -28.09 0.67 -13.36
N ARG A 340 -28.91 1.72 -13.40
CA ARG A 340 -28.72 2.91 -12.55
C ARG A 340 -28.83 2.57 -11.06
N ARG A 341 -29.79 1.73 -10.68
CA ARG A 341 -29.96 1.27 -9.29
C ARG A 341 -28.76 0.43 -8.85
N VAL A 342 -28.22 -0.43 -9.71
CA VAL A 342 -26.99 -1.20 -9.39
C VAL A 342 -25.82 -0.24 -9.13
N SER A 343 -25.59 0.77 -9.97
CA SER A 343 -24.52 1.76 -9.77
C SER A 343 -24.67 2.56 -8.46
N GLU A 344 -25.91 2.88 -8.07
CA GLU A 344 -26.20 3.50 -6.78
C GLU A 344 -25.85 2.57 -5.61
N LYS A 345 -26.26 1.30 -5.67
CA LYS A 345 -25.94 0.31 -4.63
C LYS A 345 -24.44 0.01 -4.53
N VAL A 346 -23.71 -0.01 -5.65
CA VAL A 346 -22.24 -0.08 -5.64
C VAL A 346 -21.65 1.08 -4.85
N SER A 347 -22.19 2.30 -5.01
CA SER A 347 -21.72 3.47 -4.26
C SER A 347 -21.96 3.32 -2.75
N HIS A 348 -23.08 2.72 -2.33
CA HIS A 348 -23.34 2.42 -0.91
C HIS A 348 -22.41 1.34 -0.33
N VAL A 349 -22.07 0.31 -1.11
CA VAL A 349 -21.06 -0.69 -0.70
C VAL A 349 -19.71 -0.01 -0.48
N LEU A 350 -19.27 0.83 -1.42
CA LEU A 350 -18.02 1.59 -1.29
C LEU A 350 -18.02 2.50 -0.06
N ALA A 351 -19.14 3.18 0.22
CA ALA A 351 -19.28 4.01 1.42
C ALA A 351 -19.18 3.19 2.73
N SER A 352 -19.76 1.99 2.74
CA SER A 352 -19.69 1.07 3.90
C SER A 352 -18.27 0.60 4.15
N LEU A 353 -17.53 0.28 3.08
CA LEU A 353 -16.12 -0.11 3.15
C LEU A 353 -15.24 1.03 3.64
N GLN A 354 -15.55 2.28 3.25
CA GLN A 354 -14.83 3.46 3.75
C GLN A 354 -15.13 3.75 5.24
N ALA A 355 -16.34 3.48 5.71
CA ALA A 355 -16.64 3.59 7.14
C ALA A 355 -15.76 2.65 7.98
N GLY A 356 -15.44 1.46 7.44
CA GLY A 356 -14.58 0.46 8.07
C GLY A 356 -13.10 0.83 8.19
N ASN A 357 -12.60 1.85 7.49
CA ASN A 357 -11.19 2.25 7.54
C ASN A 357 -10.97 3.74 7.88
N ARG A 358 -11.98 4.39 8.45
CA ARG A 358 -11.99 5.84 8.74
C ARG A 358 -10.74 6.32 9.50
N GLY A 359 -10.22 5.52 10.42
CA GLY A 359 -9.00 5.80 11.17
C GLY A 359 -7.75 5.83 10.30
N THR A 360 -7.51 4.78 9.52
CA THR A 360 -6.38 4.72 8.59
C THR A 360 -6.44 5.82 7.52
N GLN A 361 -7.63 6.17 7.04
CA GLN A 361 -7.80 7.27 6.08
C GLN A 361 -7.47 8.62 6.72
N ALA A 362 -7.91 8.86 7.95
CA ALA A 362 -7.53 10.05 8.70
C ALA A 362 -6.01 10.12 8.92
N CYS A 363 -5.31 8.99 9.12
CA CYS A 363 -3.85 8.97 9.17
C CYS A 363 -3.21 9.37 7.84
N ILE A 364 -3.77 8.97 6.69
CA ILE A 364 -3.27 9.37 5.36
C ILE A 364 -3.40 10.89 5.19
N THR A 365 -4.59 11.44 5.46
CA THR A 365 -4.82 12.88 5.41
C THR A 365 -3.90 13.62 6.39
N ALA A 366 -3.70 13.08 7.59
CA ALA A 366 -2.83 13.65 8.61
C ALA A 366 -1.36 13.66 8.17
N ALA A 367 -0.86 12.59 7.56
CA ALA A 367 0.51 12.55 7.02
C ALA A 367 0.73 13.60 5.91
N SER A 368 -0.27 13.81 5.05
CA SER A 368 -0.24 14.87 4.03
C SER A 368 -0.22 16.26 4.66
N ALA A 369 -1.06 16.52 5.66
CA ALA A 369 -1.10 17.79 6.37
C ALA A 369 0.23 18.08 7.07
N VAL A 370 0.82 17.09 7.76
CA VAL A 370 2.14 17.22 8.40
C VAL A 370 3.23 17.51 7.38
N SER A 371 3.17 16.91 6.18
CA SER A 371 4.13 17.21 5.10
C SER A 371 4.02 18.67 4.64
N GLY A 372 2.80 19.22 4.56
CA GLY A 372 2.57 20.64 4.29
C GLY A 372 3.15 21.55 5.38
N ILE A 373 3.00 21.18 6.66
CA ILE A 373 3.59 21.91 7.79
C ILE A 373 5.12 21.89 7.74
N ILE A 374 5.73 20.76 7.36
CA ILE A 374 7.19 20.67 7.19
C ILE A 374 7.65 21.62 6.09
N ALA A 375 6.93 21.72 4.96
CA ALA A 375 7.26 22.64 3.88
C ALA A 375 7.14 24.12 4.29
N ASP A 376 6.13 24.47 5.09
CA ASP A 376 5.98 25.80 5.68
C ASP A 376 7.13 26.14 6.65
N LEU A 377 7.53 25.18 7.50
CA LEU A 377 8.69 25.33 8.38
C LEU A 377 10.00 25.47 7.59
N ASP A 378 10.17 24.73 6.49
CA ASP A 378 11.33 24.88 5.60
C ASP A 378 11.43 26.28 5.01
N THR A 379 10.29 26.83 4.57
CA THR A 379 10.20 28.23 4.10
C THR A 379 10.59 29.21 5.20
N THR A 380 10.13 28.98 6.43
CA THR A 380 10.49 29.84 7.58
C THR A 380 11.99 29.75 7.92
N ILE A 381 12.60 28.56 7.84
CA ILE A 381 14.05 28.36 8.01
C ILE A 381 14.83 29.14 6.95
N MET A 382 14.33 29.17 5.70
CA MET A 382 14.94 29.96 4.64
C MET A 382 14.91 31.46 4.96
N PHE A 383 13.78 31.99 5.45
CA PHE A 383 13.70 33.40 5.86
C PHE A 383 14.67 33.74 7.00
N ALA A 384 14.78 32.88 8.02
CA ALA A 384 15.73 33.08 9.11
C ALA A 384 17.18 33.03 8.60
N THR A 385 17.52 32.05 7.76
CA THR A 385 18.87 31.93 7.17
C THR A 385 19.24 33.11 6.27
N ALA A 386 18.25 33.69 5.57
CA ALA A 386 18.42 34.85 4.72
C ALA A 386 18.44 36.19 5.50
N GLY A 387 18.17 36.16 6.82
CA GLY A 387 18.07 37.36 7.65
C GLY A 387 16.81 38.21 7.36
N THR A 388 15.79 37.63 6.73
CA THR A 388 14.54 38.32 6.38
C THR A 388 13.40 38.03 7.35
N LEU A 389 13.61 37.14 8.33
CA LEU A 389 12.63 36.86 9.39
C LEU A 389 12.68 37.95 10.47
N ASN A 390 11.99 39.05 10.19
CA ASN A 390 11.95 40.23 11.05
C ASN A 390 10.92 40.08 12.17
N ARG A 391 11.12 40.85 13.24
CA ARG A 391 10.16 40.95 14.34
C ARG A 391 8.90 41.66 13.83
N GLU A 392 7.76 40.96 13.85
CA GLU A 392 6.47 41.47 13.37
C GLU A 392 5.80 42.41 14.38
N ASN A 393 5.93 42.14 15.68
CA ASN A 393 5.25 42.85 16.78
C ASN A 393 6.24 43.25 17.90
N ALA A 394 5.79 44.06 18.86
CA ALA A 394 6.59 44.37 20.07
C ALA A 394 6.78 43.17 21.03
N GLU A 395 6.23 42.00 20.68
CA GLU A 395 6.31 40.77 21.44
C GLU A 395 7.74 40.21 21.49
N THR A 396 8.04 39.55 22.59
CA THR A 396 9.32 38.93 22.89
C THR A 396 9.17 37.42 22.96
N PHE A 397 10.29 36.69 22.93
CA PHE A 397 10.26 35.24 23.02
C PHE A 397 9.57 34.72 24.29
N ALA A 398 9.68 35.46 25.39
CA ALA A 398 9.05 35.14 26.67
C ALA A 398 7.51 35.07 26.55
N ASP A 399 6.90 35.89 25.69
CA ASP A 399 5.45 35.95 25.48
C ASP A 399 4.92 34.67 24.79
N HIS A 400 5.73 34.07 23.91
CA HIS A 400 5.37 32.84 23.19
C HIS A 400 5.80 31.57 23.92
N ARG A 401 6.83 31.64 24.78
CA ARG A 401 7.47 30.51 25.47
C ARG A 401 6.47 29.60 26.18
N GLU A 402 5.55 30.15 26.99
CA GLU A 402 4.60 29.33 27.75
C GLU A 402 3.65 28.57 26.83
N CYS A 403 3.19 29.21 25.74
CA CYS A 403 2.31 28.61 24.76
C CYS A 403 3.00 27.47 23.99
N ILE A 404 4.28 27.64 23.62
CA ILE A 404 5.11 26.57 23.03
C ILE A 404 5.17 25.37 23.98
N LEU A 405 5.52 25.59 25.26
CA LEU A 405 5.65 24.52 26.25
C LEU A 405 4.33 23.78 26.50
N LYS A 406 3.21 24.52 26.57
CA LYS A 406 1.87 23.95 26.77
C LYS A 406 1.44 23.09 25.58
N THR A 407 1.65 23.59 24.36
CA THR A 407 1.26 22.89 23.13
C THR A 407 2.13 21.65 22.90
N ALA A 408 3.43 21.75 23.16
CA ALA A 408 4.34 20.59 23.09
C ALA A 408 3.96 19.48 24.09
N LYS A 409 3.51 19.82 25.30
CA LYS A 409 2.99 18.83 26.27
C LYS A 409 1.70 18.15 25.79
N ALA A 410 0.79 18.89 25.16
CA ALA A 410 -0.41 18.31 24.56
C ALA A 410 -0.05 17.26 23.49
N LEU A 411 0.98 17.53 22.69
CA LEU A 411 1.44 16.62 21.65
C LEU A 411 2.02 15.29 22.20
N VAL A 412 2.54 15.28 23.44
CA VAL A 412 2.94 14.04 24.13
C VAL A 412 1.72 13.20 24.47
N GLU A 413 0.61 13.80 24.87
CA GLU A 413 -0.63 13.07 25.10
C GLU A 413 -1.25 12.58 23.79
N ASP A 414 -1.24 13.39 22.73
CA ASP A 414 -1.65 12.96 21.38
C ASP A 414 -0.82 11.76 20.88
N THR A 415 0.49 11.75 21.16
CA THR A 415 1.37 10.60 20.86
C THR A 415 0.88 9.31 21.54
N LYS A 416 0.43 9.38 22.80
CA LYS A 416 -0.15 8.21 23.50
C LYS A 416 -1.50 7.80 22.92
N LEU A 417 -2.30 8.77 22.48
CA LEU A 417 -3.59 8.52 21.83
C LEU A 417 -3.42 7.85 20.47
N LEU A 418 -2.40 8.21 19.68
CA LEU A 418 -2.07 7.52 18.44
C LEU A 418 -1.66 6.05 18.68
N VAL A 419 -0.76 5.82 19.65
CA VAL A 419 -0.30 4.45 19.96
C VAL A 419 -1.43 3.57 20.49
N SER A 420 -2.27 4.10 21.40
CA SER A 420 -3.42 3.35 21.89
C SER A 420 -4.54 3.24 20.84
N GLY A 421 -4.67 4.23 19.96
CA GLY A 421 -5.59 4.27 18.83
C GLY A 421 -5.34 3.17 17.80
N ALA A 422 -4.08 2.79 17.54
CA ALA A 422 -3.75 1.72 16.59
C ALA A 422 -4.36 0.36 16.97
N GLY A 423 -4.44 0.07 18.28
CA GLY A 423 -5.07 -1.15 18.80
C GLY A 423 -6.50 -0.94 19.32
N ALA A 424 -7.09 0.23 19.07
CA ALA A 424 -8.46 0.56 19.43
C ALA A 424 -9.31 0.71 18.17
N SER A 425 -10.49 1.34 18.27
CA SER A 425 -11.38 1.51 17.12
C SER A 425 -10.87 2.54 16.11
N GLN A 426 -11.21 2.33 14.84
CA GLN A 426 -10.97 3.29 13.75
C GLN A 426 -11.44 4.72 14.06
N GLU A 427 -12.53 4.90 14.82
CA GLU A 427 -13.02 6.23 15.22
C GLU A 427 -12.06 6.92 16.20
N LYS A 428 -11.56 6.19 17.20
CA LYS A 428 -10.55 6.72 18.14
C LYS A 428 -9.24 7.02 17.43
N LEU A 429 -8.84 6.16 16.49
CA LEU A 429 -7.68 6.39 15.65
C LEU A 429 -7.83 7.66 14.81
N ALA A 430 -9.00 7.86 14.19
CA ALA A 430 -9.29 9.05 13.40
C ALA A 430 -9.21 10.33 14.25
N GLN A 431 -9.81 10.31 15.44
CA GLN A 431 -9.77 11.43 16.37
C GLN A 431 -8.35 11.73 16.86
N ALA A 432 -7.55 10.69 17.17
CA ALA A 432 -6.16 10.85 17.57
C ALA A 432 -5.30 11.46 16.46
N ALA A 433 -5.47 11.01 15.20
CA ALA A 433 -4.79 11.58 14.04
C ALA A 433 -5.15 13.05 13.83
N GLN A 434 -6.45 13.40 13.88
CA GLN A 434 -6.92 14.78 13.71
C GLN A 434 -6.45 15.70 14.84
N SER A 435 -6.51 15.25 16.10
CA SER A 435 -6.00 15.97 17.26
C SER A 435 -4.51 16.26 17.10
N SER A 436 -3.73 15.25 16.71
CA SER A 436 -2.28 15.37 16.50
C SER A 436 -1.94 16.43 15.45
N VAL A 437 -2.67 16.46 14.32
CA VAL A 437 -2.49 17.48 13.26
C VAL A 437 -2.82 18.88 13.80
N SER A 438 -3.95 19.04 14.48
CA SER A 438 -4.33 20.33 15.06
C SER A 438 -3.27 20.85 16.04
N THR A 439 -2.75 19.97 16.89
CA THR A 439 -1.71 20.32 17.87
C THR A 439 -0.38 20.69 17.20
N ILE A 440 0.08 19.95 16.18
CA ILE A 440 1.35 20.27 15.50
C ILE A 440 1.23 21.54 14.64
N THR A 441 0.09 21.81 14.00
CA THR A 441 -0.14 23.08 13.28
C THR A 441 -0.01 24.24 14.26
N LYS A 442 -0.74 24.18 15.38
CA LYS A 442 -0.65 25.21 16.42
C LYS A 442 0.76 25.36 16.99
N LEU A 443 1.47 24.26 17.18
CA LEU A 443 2.84 24.27 17.68
C LEU A 443 3.81 24.91 16.67
N ALA A 444 3.66 24.61 15.39
CA ALA A 444 4.45 25.23 14.32
C ALA A 444 4.22 26.74 14.29
N ASP A 445 2.97 27.20 14.31
CA ASP A 445 2.63 28.62 14.27
C ASP A 445 3.20 29.40 15.47
N VAL A 446 3.02 28.90 16.69
CA VAL A 446 3.55 29.59 17.88
C VAL A 446 5.08 29.57 17.93
N VAL A 447 5.72 28.54 17.37
CA VAL A 447 7.18 28.49 17.25
C VAL A 447 7.69 29.47 16.20
N LYS A 448 6.99 29.63 15.06
CA LYS A 448 7.31 30.65 14.04
C LYS A 448 7.24 32.06 14.63
N LEU A 449 6.17 32.37 15.37
CA LEU A 449 6.03 33.65 16.09
C LEU A 449 7.14 33.85 17.13
N GLY A 450 7.43 32.80 17.91
CA GLY A 450 8.55 32.80 18.85
C GLY A 450 9.89 33.09 18.17
N ALA A 451 10.17 32.48 17.02
CA ALA A 451 11.39 32.73 16.25
C ALA A 451 11.43 34.16 15.69
N ALA A 452 10.35 34.65 15.09
CA ALA A 452 10.27 36.02 14.58
C ALA A 452 10.51 37.06 15.69
N SER A 453 10.02 36.80 16.92
CA SER A 453 10.20 37.69 18.07
C SER A 453 11.68 37.88 18.50
N LEU A 454 12.58 36.97 18.13
CA LEU A 454 14.03 37.10 18.38
C LEU A 454 14.67 38.19 17.50
N GLY A 455 14.07 38.49 16.34
CA GLY A 455 14.58 39.44 15.37
C GLY A 455 15.69 38.89 14.47
N SER A 456 15.89 39.54 13.33
CA SER A 456 16.86 39.16 12.29
C SER A 456 18.33 39.35 12.68
N GLU A 457 18.58 39.94 13.85
CA GLU A 457 19.92 40.11 14.44
C GLU A 457 20.48 38.80 15.04
N ASP A 458 19.62 37.82 15.37
CA ASP A 458 20.02 36.49 15.87
C ASP A 458 19.43 35.35 15.01
N PRO A 459 19.78 35.30 13.71
CA PRO A 459 19.19 34.34 12.76
C PRO A 459 19.55 32.89 13.10
N GLU A 460 20.71 32.67 13.71
CA GLU A 460 21.18 31.34 14.10
C GLU A 460 20.28 30.71 15.17
N THR A 461 19.79 31.49 16.12
CA THR A 461 18.86 31.02 17.16
C THR A 461 17.45 30.83 16.62
N GLN A 462 17.00 31.70 15.72
CA GLN A 462 15.75 31.50 14.97
C GLN A 462 15.75 30.13 14.27
N VAL A 463 16.84 29.83 13.53
CA VAL A 463 17.00 28.57 12.80
C VAL A 463 17.02 27.37 13.75
N VAL A 464 17.68 27.44 14.92
CA VAL A 464 17.67 26.34 15.90
C VAL A 464 16.26 26.05 16.40
N LEU A 465 15.50 27.09 16.74
CA LEU A 465 14.16 26.95 17.29
C LEU A 465 13.19 26.35 16.26
N ILE A 466 13.24 26.82 15.01
CA ILE A 466 12.37 26.31 13.93
C ILE A 466 12.75 24.87 13.56
N ASN A 467 14.05 24.54 13.52
CA ASN A 467 14.47 23.15 13.30
C ASN A 467 13.98 22.21 14.41
N ALA A 468 13.94 22.66 15.66
CA ALA A 468 13.46 21.83 16.76
C ALA A 468 11.97 21.43 16.60
N VAL A 469 11.10 22.32 16.09
CA VAL A 469 9.71 21.96 15.78
C VAL A 469 9.59 21.17 14.47
N LYS A 470 10.46 21.41 13.48
CA LYS A 470 10.54 20.59 12.26
C LYS A 470 10.88 19.13 12.56
N ASP A 471 11.82 18.88 13.48
CA ASP A 471 12.17 17.53 13.94
C ASP A 471 10.99 16.83 14.63
N VAL A 472 10.19 17.57 15.39
CA VAL A 472 8.94 17.10 15.99
C VAL A 472 7.90 16.76 14.91
N ALA A 473 7.72 17.62 13.91
CA ALA A 473 6.78 17.39 12.80
C ALA A 473 7.18 16.16 11.97
N LYS A 474 8.47 16.02 11.62
CA LYS A 474 9.00 14.81 10.95
C LYS A 474 8.73 13.54 11.75
N ALA A 475 9.02 13.56 13.06
CA ALA A 475 8.78 12.40 13.92
C ALA A 475 7.29 12.07 14.07
N LEU A 476 6.41 13.08 14.08
CA LEU A 476 4.97 12.88 14.07
C LEU A 476 4.49 12.25 12.75
N GLY A 477 5.00 12.70 11.61
CA GLY A 477 4.70 12.10 10.30
C GLY A 477 5.07 10.60 10.26
N ASN A 478 6.26 10.27 10.75
CA ASN A 478 6.71 8.88 10.89
C ASN A 478 5.82 8.08 11.86
N LEU A 479 5.44 8.67 12.99
CA LEU A 479 4.54 8.06 13.96
C LEU A 479 3.17 7.76 13.36
N ILE A 480 2.58 8.71 12.62
CA ILE A 480 1.29 8.53 11.94
C ILE A 480 1.39 7.41 10.89
N SER A 481 2.50 7.36 10.14
CA SER A 481 2.75 6.29 9.16
C SER A 481 2.85 4.91 9.83
N ALA A 482 3.61 4.80 10.92
CA ALA A 482 3.70 3.58 11.72
C ALA A 482 2.35 3.20 12.34
N THR A 483 1.56 4.18 12.78
CA THR A 483 0.22 3.98 13.35
C THR A 483 -0.73 3.41 12.29
N LYS A 484 -0.71 3.95 11.06
CA LYS A 484 -1.46 3.42 9.93
C LYS A 484 -1.08 1.96 9.64
N ALA A 485 0.22 1.65 9.61
CA ALA A 485 0.71 0.30 9.31
C ALA A 485 0.37 -0.73 10.41
N ALA A 486 0.17 -0.27 11.64
CA ALA A 486 -0.14 -1.09 12.80
C ALA A 486 -1.64 -1.14 13.14
N ALA A 487 -2.46 -0.30 12.52
CA ALA A 487 -3.89 -0.19 12.81
C ALA A 487 -4.61 -1.53 12.56
N GLY A 488 -5.36 -1.99 13.56
CA GLY A 488 -6.13 -3.24 13.48
C GLY A 488 -5.28 -4.52 13.59
N LYS A 489 -3.97 -4.42 13.84
CA LYS A 489 -3.08 -5.58 13.99
C LYS A 489 -2.94 -6.02 15.45
N PRO A 490 -2.66 -7.32 15.71
CA PRO A 490 -2.37 -7.82 17.05
C PRO A 490 -1.19 -7.08 17.72
N HIS A 491 -1.19 -7.03 19.04
CA HIS A 491 -0.13 -6.34 19.81
C HIS A 491 1.29 -6.88 19.58
N ASP A 492 1.39 -8.11 19.10
CA ASP A 492 2.60 -8.89 18.91
C ASP A 492 3.21 -8.66 17.52
N ASP A 493 2.46 -7.99 16.62
CA ASP A 493 2.87 -7.74 15.25
C ASP A 493 4.13 -6.85 15.18
N PRO A 494 5.08 -7.12 14.27
CA PRO A 494 6.27 -6.29 14.08
C PRO A 494 5.95 -4.79 13.86
N SER A 495 4.83 -4.47 13.21
CA SER A 495 4.37 -3.09 13.00
C SER A 495 4.02 -2.39 14.32
N MET A 496 3.49 -3.12 15.30
CA MET A 496 3.20 -2.59 16.64
C MET A 496 4.48 -2.31 17.45
N LEU A 497 5.55 -3.08 17.22
CA LEU A 497 6.88 -2.79 17.78
C LEU A 497 7.49 -1.54 17.14
N GLN A 498 7.37 -1.40 15.82
CA GLN A 498 7.82 -0.21 15.08
C GLN A 498 7.06 1.04 15.54
N LEU A 499 5.73 0.94 15.76
CA LEU A 499 4.91 2.01 16.31
C LEU A 499 5.42 2.48 17.68
N LYS A 500 5.71 1.55 18.61
CA LYS A 500 6.27 1.88 19.93
C LYS A 500 7.64 2.56 19.81
N SER A 501 8.48 2.10 18.88
CA SER A 501 9.77 2.73 18.60
C SER A 501 9.61 4.17 18.09
N SER A 502 8.71 4.37 17.12
CA SER A 502 8.42 5.70 16.56
C SER A 502 7.86 6.66 17.62
N ALA A 503 7.01 6.17 18.53
CA ALA A 503 6.49 6.98 19.63
C ALA A 503 7.59 7.41 20.61
N LYS A 504 8.58 6.55 20.87
CA LYS A 504 9.74 6.91 21.69
C LYS A 504 10.58 8.01 21.04
N VAL A 505 10.80 7.93 19.72
CA VAL A 505 11.48 8.99 18.95
C VAL A 505 10.71 10.30 19.05
N MET A 506 9.39 10.26 18.87
CA MET A 506 8.52 11.43 19.01
C MET A 506 8.65 12.11 20.38
N VAL A 507 8.57 11.34 21.48
CA VAL A 507 8.73 11.88 22.85
C VAL A 507 10.13 12.47 23.07
N THR A 508 11.16 11.86 22.47
CA THR A 508 12.54 12.36 22.54
C THR A 508 12.69 13.70 21.83
N ASN A 509 12.09 13.87 20.65
CA ASN A 509 12.09 15.12 19.90
C ASN A 509 11.30 16.22 20.61
N VAL A 510 10.12 15.90 21.16
CA VAL A 510 9.36 16.87 21.98
C VAL A 510 10.18 17.30 23.20
N THR A 511 10.84 16.36 23.88
CA THR A 511 11.71 16.68 25.03
C THR A 511 12.88 17.58 24.61
N SER A 512 13.45 17.37 23.43
CA SER A 512 14.53 18.19 22.88
C SER A 512 14.05 19.60 22.49
N LEU A 513 12.84 19.74 21.95
CA LEU A 513 12.19 21.04 21.75
C LEU A 513 12.01 21.79 23.08
N LEU A 514 11.49 21.12 24.11
CA LEU A 514 11.33 21.72 25.45
C LEU A 514 12.65 22.19 26.05
N LYS A 515 13.76 21.46 25.81
CA LYS A 515 15.11 21.89 26.21
C LYS A 515 15.58 23.09 25.41
N THR A 516 15.36 23.09 24.10
CA THR A 516 15.72 24.19 23.19
C THR A 516 15.03 25.48 23.61
N VAL A 517 13.72 25.44 23.82
CA VAL A 517 12.90 26.58 24.27
C VAL A 517 13.40 27.17 25.60
N LYS A 518 13.85 26.33 26.54
CA LYS A 518 14.42 26.80 27.81
C LYS A 518 15.79 27.45 27.65
N ALA A 519 16.55 27.04 26.62
CA ALA A 519 17.91 27.47 26.37
C ALA A 519 18.00 28.76 25.54
N VAL A 520 16.93 29.15 24.84
CA VAL A 520 16.88 30.40 24.05
C VAL A 520 17.18 31.63 24.92
N GLU A 521 16.81 31.60 26.21
CA GLU A 521 17.07 32.69 27.18
C GLU A 521 18.34 32.45 28.03
N ASP A 522 18.99 31.29 27.91
CA ASP A 522 20.21 30.93 28.66
C ASP A 522 21.43 30.92 27.73
N GLU A 523 22.01 32.11 27.54
CA GLU A 523 23.17 32.36 26.68
C GLU A 523 24.38 31.48 27.04
N ALA A 524 24.51 30.98 28.27
CA ALA A 524 25.63 30.15 28.68
C ALA A 524 25.56 28.71 28.13
N THR A 525 24.36 28.19 27.88
CA THR A 525 24.15 26.80 27.43
C THR A 525 23.49 26.67 26.06
N LYS A 526 23.11 27.80 25.44
CA LYS A 526 22.43 27.89 24.13
C LYS A 526 23.07 27.04 23.03
N GLY A 527 24.37 27.22 22.79
CA GLY A 527 25.12 26.43 21.80
C GLY A 527 25.28 24.96 22.19
N THR A 528 25.54 24.70 23.47
CA THR A 528 25.62 23.33 24.02
C THR A 528 24.34 22.53 23.72
N ARG A 529 23.17 23.14 23.96
CA ARG A 529 21.86 22.50 23.69
C ARG A 529 21.55 22.37 22.21
N ALA A 530 21.89 23.38 21.40
CA ALA A 530 21.76 23.30 19.95
C ALA A 530 22.58 22.13 19.36
N LEU A 531 23.80 21.92 19.89
CA LEU A 531 24.66 20.82 19.48
C LEU A 531 24.13 19.45 19.93
N GLU A 532 23.63 19.32 21.16
CA GLU A 532 22.95 18.09 21.64
C GLU A 532 21.76 17.71 20.74
N ALA A 533 20.91 18.68 20.39
CA ALA A 533 19.76 18.46 19.50
C ALA A 533 20.20 18.06 18.08
N THR A 534 21.31 18.63 17.59
CA THR A 534 21.88 18.28 16.27
C THR A 534 22.44 16.87 16.25
N ILE A 535 23.14 16.44 17.30
CA ILE A 535 23.65 15.06 17.44
C ILE A 535 22.50 14.06 17.42
N GLU A 536 21.41 14.34 18.14
CA GLU A 536 20.23 13.48 18.17
C GLU A 536 19.54 13.41 16.80
N HIS A 537 19.38 14.56 16.12
CA HIS A 537 18.84 14.61 14.76
C HIS A 537 19.67 13.75 13.78
N ILE A 538 21.00 13.89 13.80
CA ILE A 538 21.87 13.11 12.91
C ILE A 538 21.77 11.60 13.20
N LYS A 539 21.61 11.20 14.47
CA LYS A 539 21.38 9.78 14.83
C LYS A 539 20.06 9.25 14.25
N GLN A 540 19.02 10.08 14.22
CA GLN A 540 17.73 9.73 13.62
C GLN A 540 17.85 9.60 12.09
N GLU A 541 18.45 10.58 11.41
CA GLU A 541 18.68 10.53 9.96
C GLU A 541 19.56 9.32 9.58
N LEU A 542 20.57 8.98 10.38
CA LEU A 542 21.39 7.78 10.18
C LEU A 542 20.59 6.48 10.31
N THR A 543 19.59 6.45 11.21
CA THR A 543 18.71 5.28 11.37
C THR A 543 17.83 5.10 10.14
N VAL A 544 17.25 6.20 9.61
CA VAL A 544 16.46 6.19 8.36
C VAL A 544 17.34 5.81 7.17
N PHE A 545 18.57 6.32 7.10
CA PHE A 545 19.53 5.97 6.07
C PHE A 545 19.82 4.46 6.04
N CYS A 546 20.01 3.85 7.22
CA CYS A 546 20.27 2.42 7.35
C CYS A 546 19.03 1.52 7.14
N SER A 547 17.82 2.08 6.96
CA SER A 547 16.62 1.27 6.70
C SER A 547 16.65 0.64 5.31
N SER A 548 15.94 -0.46 5.16
CA SER A 548 15.78 -1.20 3.89
C SER A 548 14.90 -0.47 2.87
N ASP A 549 14.23 0.61 3.28
CA ASP A 549 13.25 1.29 2.43
C ASP A 549 13.95 2.03 1.29
N PRO A 550 13.53 1.82 0.04
CA PRO A 550 14.05 2.57 -1.09
C PRO A 550 13.63 4.04 -0.98
N PRO A 551 14.49 4.98 -1.41
CA PRO A 551 14.14 6.39 -1.42
C PRO A 551 13.00 6.68 -2.43
N PRO A 552 12.14 7.67 -2.16
CA PRO A 552 11.01 8.01 -3.03
C PRO A 552 11.43 8.64 -4.37
N LYS A 553 12.68 9.11 -4.47
CA LYS A 553 13.28 9.74 -5.64
C LYS A 553 14.70 9.22 -5.82
N THR A 554 15.23 9.37 -7.03
CA THR A 554 16.64 9.14 -7.33
C THR A 554 17.32 10.46 -7.62
N THR A 555 18.63 10.51 -7.40
CA THR A 555 19.45 11.67 -7.72
C THR A 555 20.72 11.24 -8.45
N THR A 556 21.43 12.20 -9.03
CA THR A 556 22.64 11.95 -9.82
C THR A 556 23.86 11.80 -8.90
N PRO A 557 24.87 10.99 -9.27
CA PRO A 557 26.12 10.91 -8.51
C PRO A 557 26.84 12.26 -8.34
N GLU A 558 26.67 13.18 -9.29
CA GLU A 558 27.17 14.57 -9.22
C GLU A 558 26.58 15.34 -8.05
N GLU A 559 25.28 15.22 -7.86
CA GLU A 559 24.55 15.85 -6.76
C GLU A 559 25.02 15.26 -5.42
N PHE A 560 25.31 13.97 -5.39
CA PHE A 560 25.88 13.32 -4.22
C PHE A 560 27.31 13.81 -3.90
N ILE A 561 28.21 13.88 -4.90
CA ILE A 561 29.57 14.42 -4.72
C ILE A 561 29.52 15.85 -4.16
N ARG A 562 28.57 16.67 -4.63
CA ARG A 562 28.36 18.04 -4.13
C ARG A 562 28.12 18.07 -2.63
N MET A 563 27.24 17.20 -2.14
CA MET A 563 26.90 17.14 -0.71
C MET A 563 28.08 16.71 0.16
N THR A 564 29.05 15.95 -0.38
CA THR A 564 30.26 15.57 0.37
C THR A 564 31.19 16.76 0.68
N LYS A 565 31.21 17.81 -0.14
CA LYS A 565 31.99 19.04 0.11
C LYS A 565 31.46 19.83 1.30
N GLY A 566 30.13 19.85 1.47
CA GLY A 566 29.48 20.47 2.63
C GLY A 566 29.99 19.90 3.94
N ILE A 567 30.29 18.60 3.98
CA ILE A 567 30.88 17.92 5.15
C ILE A 567 32.27 18.46 5.46
N THR A 568 33.11 18.73 4.46
CA THR A 568 34.46 19.28 4.68
C THR A 568 34.40 20.66 5.35
N VAL A 569 33.52 21.54 4.87
CA VAL A 569 33.31 22.87 5.46
C VAL A 569 32.74 22.77 6.88
N ALA A 570 31.74 21.90 7.07
CA ALA A 570 31.13 21.68 8.38
C ALA A 570 32.14 21.12 9.39
N THR A 571 33.03 20.21 8.97
CA THR A 571 34.12 19.66 9.78
C THR A 571 35.09 20.76 10.22
N ALA A 572 35.50 21.64 9.29
CA ALA A 572 36.39 22.76 9.62
C ALA A 572 35.75 23.72 10.63
N LYS A 573 34.47 24.07 10.44
CA LYS A 573 33.72 24.90 11.40
C LYS A 573 33.59 24.22 12.76
N ALA A 574 33.31 22.91 12.80
CA ALA A 574 33.21 22.17 14.06
C ALA A 574 34.51 22.16 14.87
N VAL A 575 35.65 22.00 14.20
CA VAL A 575 36.97 22.11 14.85
C VAL A 575 37.21 23.53 15.35
N ALA A 576 36.90 24.56 14.53
CA ALA A 576 37.08 25.96 14.92
C ALA A 576 36.22 26.32 16.15
N ALA A 577 34.96 25.90 16.16
CA ALA A 577 34.02 26.17 17.25
C ALA A 577 34.39 25.41 18.54
N GLY A 578 34.87 24.16 18.42
CA GLY A 578 35.43 23.42 19.57
C GLY A 578 36.67 24.13 20.16
N ASN A 579 37.50 24.74 19.32
CA ASN A 579 38.67 25.50 19.77
C ASN A 579 38.30 26.84 20.41
N SER A 580 37.31 27.56 19.87
CA SER A 580 36.88 28.86 20.39
C SER A 580 36.04 28.73 21.67
N CYS A 581 35.29 27.63 21.81
CA CYS A 581 34.31 27.40 22.88
C CYS A 581 33.24 28.50 23.01
N ARG A 582 33.03 29.30 21.95
CA ARG A 582 31.99 30.35 21.92
C ARG A 582 30.65 29.75 21.56
N GLN A 583 29.60 30.09 22.30
CA GLN A 583 28.27 29.51 22.09
C GLN A 583 27.73 29.84 20.69
N GLU A 584 27.90 31.06 20.18
CA GLU A 584 27.52 31.46 18.81
C GLU A 584 28.19 30.59 17.73
N ASP A 585 29.50 30.39 17.82
CA ASP A 585 30.25 29.54 16.88
C ASP A 585 29.73 28.09 16.91
N ILE A 586 29.34 27.60 18.09
CA ILE A 586 28.76 26.27 18.27
C ILE A 586 27.36 26.19 17.65
N ILE A 587 26.53 27.24 17.79
CA ILE A 587 25.20 27.29 17.16
C ILE A 587 25.34 27.27 15.63
N ALA A 588 26.17 28.14 15.06
CA ALA A 588 26.42 28.18 13.63
C ALA A 588 26.97 26.86 13.09
N THR A 589 27.84 26.21 13.88
CA THR A 589 28.33 24.85 13.59
C THR A 589 27.21 23.82 13.63
N ALA A 590 26.34 23.86 14.63
CA ALA A 590 25.23 22.93 14.79
C ALA A 590 24.26 23.03 13.60
N ASN A 591 23.88 24.25 13.21
CA ASN A 591 22.99 24.50 12.06
C ASN A 591 23.62 24.02 10.73
N LEU A 592 24.90 24.35 10.49
CA LEU A 592 25.60 23.89 9.29
C LEU A 592 25.76 22.36 9.27
N SER A 593 26.11 21.77 10.41
CA SER A 593 26.29 20.32 10.58
C SER A 593 25.02 19.54 10.30
N ARG A 594 23.89 20.02 10.84
CA ARG A 594 22.57 19.43 10.65
C ARG A 594 22.23 19.33 9.16
N ARG A 595 22.32 20.46 8.45
CA ARG A 595 22.04 20.54 7.02
C ARG A 595 22.98 19.65 6.21
N ALA A 596 24.30 19.83 6.38
CA ALA A 596 25.29 19.14 5.56
C ALA A 596 25.22 17.61 5.68
N ILE A 597 24.99 17.07 6.88
CA ILE A 597 24.87 15.62 7.07
C ILE A 597 23.53 15.08 6.55
N ALA A 598 22.42 15.77 6.78
CA ALA A 598 21.11 15.34 6.28
C ALA A 598 21.12 15.28 4.75
N ASP A 599 21.58 16.35 4.09
CA ASP A 599 21.64 16.43 2.63
C ASP A 599 22.57 15.34 2.05
N MET A 600 23.72 15.10 2.69
CA MET A 600 24.65 14.05 2.29
C MET A 600 24.05 12.65 2.43
N LEU A 601 23.38 12.34 3.54
CA LEU A 601 22.76 11.02 3.74
C LEU A 601 21.61 10.78 2.76
N HIS A 602 20.74 11.78 2.56
CA HIS A 602 19.66 11.68 1.58
C HIS A 602 20.22 11.47 0.17
N SER A 603 21.11 12.36 -0.27
CA SER A 603 21.70 12.28 -1.62
C SER A 603 22.49 10.98 -1.84
N CYS A 604 23.21 10.50 -0.81
CA CYS A 604 23.90 9.21 -0.86
C CYS A 604 22.92 8.05 -1.06
N LYS A 605 21.78 8.04 -0.35
CA LYS A 605 20.79 6.96 -0.46
C LYS A 605 20.06 7.02 -1.79
N GLU A 606 19.69 8.21 -2.25
CA GLU A 606 19.03 8.45 -3.55
C GLU A 606 19.93 8.07 -4.74
N ALA A 607 21.21 8.44 -4.72
CA ALA A 607 22.16 8.11 -5.79
C ALA A 607 22.50 6.61 -5.79
N ALA A 608 22.66 5.99 -4.61
CA ALA A 608 22.96 4.58 -4.51
C ALA A 608 21.82 3.67 -5.02
N HIS A 609 20.58 4.16 -5.08
CA HIS A 609 19.42 3.43 -5.64
C HIS A 609 19.08 3.86 -7.08
N HIS A 610 19.95 4.61 -7.75
CA HIS A 610 19.78 4.92 -9.17
C HIS A 610 19.88 3.64 -10.02
N GLN A 611 19.06 3.52 -11.07
CA GLN A 611 18.93 2.30 -11.88
C GLN A 611 20.24 1.85 -12.53
N ASP A 612 21.13 2.81 -12.82
CA ASP A 612 22.42 2.59 -13.47
C ASP A 612 23.56 2.21 -12.50
N VAL A 613 23.30 2.15 -11.19
CA VAL A 613 24.32 1.85 -10.17
C VAL A 613 24.36 0.36 -9.85
N GLY A 614 25.51 -0.28 -10.06
CA GLY A 614 25.72 -1.68 -9.71
C GLY A 614 25.68 -1.94 -8.19
N MET A 615 25.21 -3.13 -7.80
CA MET A 615 25.01 -3.54 -6.39
C MET A 615 26.27 -3.38 -5.51
N GLU A 616 27.46 -3.65 -6.06
CA GLU A 616 28.72 -3.48 -5.32
C GLU A 616 29.03 -2.01 -4.99
N VAL A 617 28.78 -1.12 -5.95
CA VAL A 617 28.99 0.33 -5.79
C VAL A 617 27.93 0.90 -4.84
N GLN A 618 26.68 0.45 -4.96
CA GLN A 618 25.59 0.77 -4.04
C GLN A 618 25.97 0.41 -2.59
N MET A 619 26.39 -0.84 -2.34
CA MET A 619 26.79 -1.26 -0.99
C MET A 619 28.00 -0.48 -0.47
N ARG A 620 28.99 -0.18 -1.34
CA ARG A 620 30.16 0.64 -0.97
C ARG A 620 29.74 2.05 -0.54
N ALA A 621 28.89 2.70 -1.31
CA ALA A 621 28.41 4.05 -1.02
C ALA A 621 27.61 4.10 0.29
N LEU A 622 26.68 3.17 0.49
CA LEU A 622 25.90 3.09 1.73
C LEU A 622 26.78 2.82 2.96
N ARG A 623 27.79 1.95 2.83
CA ARG A 623 28.76 1.70 3.91
C ARG A 623 29.51 2.98 4.30
N TYR A 624 30.10 3.66 3.32
CA TYR A 624 30.91 4.85 3.59
C TYR A 624 30.06 6.07 3.97
N GLY A 625 28.80 6.15 3.53
CA GLY A 625 27.83 7.16 4.00
C GLY A 625 27.57 7.01 5.49
N LYS A 626 27.37 5.76 5.94
CA LYS A 626 27.23 5.43 7.37
C LYS A 626 28.51 5.73 8.16
N GLU A 627 29.68 5.32 7.66
CA GLU A 627 30.97 5.58 8.32
C GLU A 627 31.25 7.08 8.44
N CYS A 628 30.92 7.86 7.42
CA CYS A 628 31.08 9.32 7.40
C CYS A 628 30.19 9.98 8.45
N ALA A 629 28.89 9.68 8.47
CA ALA A 629 27.98 10.21 9.48
C ALA A 629 28.36 9.77 10.90
N THR A 630 28.79 8.52 11.09
CA THR A 630 29.25 8.02 12.40
C THR A 630 30.55 8.70 12.85
N GLY A 631 31.51 8.91 11.93
CA GLY A 631 32.73 9.65 12.21
C GLY A 631 32.46 11.11 12.58
N TYR A 632 31.52 11.74 11.87
CA TYR A 632 31.11 13.12 12.12
C TYR A 632 30.36 13.27 13.44
N LEU A 633 29.48 12.32 13.79
CA LEU A 633 28.86 12.25 15.11
C LEU A 633 29.91 12.20 16.22
N GLY A 634 30.94 11.37 16.08
CA GLY A 634 32.04 11.30 17.04
C GLY A 634 32.78 12.62 17.20
N LEU A 635 32.94 13.39 16.12
CA LEU A 635 33.51 14.74 16.18
C LEU A 635 32.62 15.70 16.99
N LEU A 636 31.31 15.74 16.71
CA LEU A 636 30.38 16.61 17.43
C LEU A 636 30.25 16.25 18.92
N GLU A 637 30.20 14.96 19.24
CA GLU A 637 30.20 14.47 20.63
C GLU A 637 31.48 14.88 21.36
N HIS A 638 32.63 14.85 20.69
CA HIS A 638 33.89 15.32 21.26
C HIS A 638 33.93 16.84 21.45
N VAL A 639 33.38 17.61 20.50
CA VAL A 639 33.17 19.06 20.66
C VAL A 639 32.30 19.34 21.88
N LEU A 640 31.24 18.57 22.12
CA LEU A 640 30.39 18.70 23.30
C LEU A 640 31.17 18.48 24.62
N VAL A 641 32.06 17.47 24.65
CA VAL A 641 32.96 17.22 25.80
C VAL A 641 33.91 18.39 26.05
N ILE A 642 34.46 19.00 24.98
CA ILE A 642 35.34 20.17 25.08
C ILE A 642 34.60 21.37 25.67
N ILE A 643 33.35 21.63 25.26
CA ILE A 643 32.55 22.73 25.81
C ILE A 643 32.34 22.55 27.31
N GLN A 644 32.10 21.32 27.76
CA GLN A 644 31.93 21.00 29.18
C GLN A 644 33.25 21.08 29.97
N LYS A 645 34.37 20.71 29.34
CA LYS A 645 35.71 20.64 29.95
C LYS A 645 36.79 21.12 28.97
N PRO A 646 37.00 22.45 28.84
CA PRO A 646 37.91 22.99 27.84
C PRO A 646 39.38 22.79 28.25
N THR A 647 39.98 21.67 27.84
CA THR A 647 41.40 21.37 28.04
C THR A 647 42.17 21.36 26.73
N HIS A 648 43.47 21.66 26.78
CA HIS A 648 44.33 21.67 25.59
C HIS A 648 44.43 20.28 24.93
N ASP A 649 44.53 19.22 25.73
CA ASP A 649 44.61 17.84 25.24
C ASP A 649 43.37 17.43 24.43
N LEU A 650 42.17 17.74 24.97
CA LEU A 650 40.92 17.46 24.27
C LEU A 650 40.80 18.26 22.96
N LYS A 651 41.25 19.52 22.94
CA LYS A 651 41.28 20.35 21.72
C LYS A 651 42.23 19.79 20.67
N GLN A 652 43.40 19.29 21.07
CA GLN A 652 44.38 18.70 20.15
C GLN A 652 43.83 17.44 19.45
N GLN A 653 42.98 16.68 20.14
CA GLN A 653 42.33 15.49 19.58
C GLN A 653 41.33 15.82 18.46
N LEU A 654 40.81 17.06 18.33
CA LEU A 654 39.91 17.44 17.23
C LEU A 654 40.51 17.18 15.84
N ALA A 655 41.83 17.30 15.71
CA ALA A 655 42.53 17.05 14.44
C ALA A 655 42.44 15.57 14.01
N SER A 656 42.43 14.62 14.95
CA SER A 656 42.34 13.20 14.62
C SER A 656 40.92 12.82 14.18
N TYR A 657 39.89 13.34 14.86
CA TYR A 657 38.49 13.18 14.45
C TYR A 657 38.23 13.81 13.08
N SER A 658 38.72 15.02 12.82
CA SER A 658 38.62 15.68 11.52
C SER A 658 39.28 14.86 10.40
N LYS A 659 40.48 14.31 10.64
CA LYS A 659 41.17 13.45 9.66
C LYS A 659 40.39 12.16 9.37
N ARG A 660 39.73 11.57 10.37
CA ARG A 660 38.88 10.39 10.19
C ARG A 660 37.67 10.71 9.30
N VAL A 661 37.00 11.84 9.52
CA VAL A 661 35.90 12.30 8.66
C VAL A 661 36.37 12.56 7.24
N ALA A 662 37.51 13.22 7.06
CA ALA A 662 38.08 13.49 5.73
C ALA A 662 38.39 12.19 4.97
N GLY A 663 38.87 11.16 5.68
CA GLY A 663 39.09 9.83 5.10
C GLY A 663 37.80 9.19 4.57
N SER A 664 36.71 9.21 5.36
CA SER A 664 35.43 8.66 4.89
C SER A 664 34.79 9.50 3.78
N VAL A 665 34.97 10.83 3.78
CA VAL A 665 34.55 11.70 2.66
C VAL A 665 35.31 11.33 1.37
N THR A 666 36.61 11.04 1.46
CA THR A 666 37.41 10.62 0.30
C THR A 666 36.88 9.31 -0.30
N GLU A 667 36.54 8.33 0.55
CA GLU A 667 35.94 7.08 0.10
C GLU A 667 34.53 7.25 -0.48
N LEU A 668 33.75 8.21 0.03
CA LEU A 668 32.45 8.55 -0.54
C LEU A 668 32.56 9.15 -1.94
N ILE A 669 33.53 10.04 -2.15
CA ILE A 669 33.81 10.62 -3.48
C ILE A 669 34.19 9.50 -4.45
N GLN A 670 35.09 8.60 -4.06
CA GLN A 670 35.47 7.46 -4.91
C GLN A 670 34.28 6.52 -5.20
N ALA A 671 33.39 6.30 -4.23
CA ALA A 671 32.20 5.49 -4.43
C ALA A 671 31.24 6.17 -5.42
N ALA A 672 31.06 7.49 -5.33
CA ALA A 672 30.24 8.27 -6.24
C ALA A 672 30.85 8.34 -7.66
N GLU A 673 32.17 8.46 -7.79
CA GLU A 673 32.88 8.36 -9.07
C GLU A 673 32.69 6.98 -9.71
N ALA A 674 32.69 5.91 -8.92
CA ALA A 674 32.42 4.57 -9.41
C ALA A 674 30.96 4.35 -9.87
N MET A 675 30.02 5.20 -9.46
CA MET A 675 28.63 5.16 -9.95
C MET A 675 28.49 5.66 -11.39
N LYS A 676 29.48 6.39 -11.93
CA LYS A 676 29.34 7.17 -13.17
C LYS A 676 29.57 6.42 -14.48
N GLY A 677 30.23 5.26 -14.49
CA GLY A 677 30.73 4.69 -15.75
C GLY A 677 31.75 5.61 -16.45
N THR A 678 32.37 5.15 -17.55
CA THR A 678 33.58 5.78 -18.14
C THR A 678 33.34 6.89 -19.18
N GLU A 679 32.12 7.41 -19.36
CA GLU A 679 31.87 8.50 -20.30
C GLU A 679 31.41 9.77 -19.57
N TRP A 680 32.27 10.80 -19.54
CA TRP A 680 31.86 12.14 -19.16
C TRP A 680 32.52 13.19 -20.07
N VAL A 681 31.70 14.14 -20.54
CA VAL A 681 32.08 15.40 -21.17
C VAL A 681 31.34 16.52 -20.43
N ASP A 682 32.06 17.59 -20.12
CA ASP A 682 31.58 18.85 -19.55
C ASP A 682 30.65 19.58 -20.54
N PRO A 683 29.35 19.75 -20.25
CA PRO A 683 28.43 20.45 -21.15
C PRO A 683 28.39 21.95 -20.83
N GLU A 684 29.34 22.69 -21.42
CA GLU A 684 29.40 24.15 -21.59
C GLU A 684 29.35 25.07 -20.34
N ASP A 685 30.08 26.19 -20.40
CA ASP A 685 30.32 27.14 -19.30
C ASP A 685 29.04 27.48 -18.49
N PRO A 686 28.88 26.91 -17.29
CA PRO A 686 27.66 27.00 -16.49
C PRO A 686 27.29 28.43 -16.10
N THR A 687 28.30 29.30 -16.05
CA THR A 687 28.19 30.70 -15.65
C THR A 687 27.40 31.50 -16.69
N VAL A 688 27.58 31.18 -17.98
CA VAL A 688 26.88 31.80 -19.11
C VAL A 688 25.45 31.26 -19.24
N ILE A 689 25.25 29.96 -18.96
CA ILE A 689 23.92 29.33 -18.97
C ILE A 689 23.06 29.89 -17.83
N ALA A 690 23.63 30.13 -16.64
CA ALA A 690 22.90 30.70 -15.51
C ALA A 690 22.37 32.10 -15.78
N GLU A 691 23.15 32.97 -16.42
CA GLU A 691 22.71 34.33 -16.74
C GLU A 691 21.57 34.31 -17.79
N ASN A 692 21.69 33.50 -18.84
CA ASN A 692 20.66 33.39 -19.88
C ASN A 692 19.36 32.78 -19.36
N GLU A 693 19.45 31.77 -18.50
CA GLU A 693 18.29 31.12 -17.89
C GLU A 693 17.61 31.98 -16.82
N LEU A 694 18.38 32.76 -16.05
CA LEU A 694 17.81 33.73 -15.10
C LEU A 694 17.04 34.84 -15.83
N LEU A 695 17.60 35.36 -16.92
CA LEU A 695 16.91 36.33 -17.77
C LEU A 695 15.68 35.72 -18.46
N GLY A 696 15.78 34.45 -18.88
CA GLY A 696 14.64 33.68 -19.41
C GLY A 696 13.52 33.49 -18.39
N ALA A 697 13.87 33.14 -17.14
CA ALA A 697 12.92 33.03 -16.04
C ALA A 697 12.27 34.38 -15.71
N ALA A 698 13.03 35.47 -15.67
CA ALA A 698 12.49 36.83 -15.47
C ALA A 698 11.51 37.22 -16.59
N ALA A 699 11.85 36.91 -17.85
CA ALA A 699 10.98 37.16 -18.99
C ALA A 699 9.70 36.31 -18.95
N ALA A 700 9.79 35.05 -18.52
CA ALA A 700 8.63 34.17 -18.33
C ALA A 700 7.69 34.69 -17.22
N ILE A 701 8.25 35.17 -16.10
CA ILE A 701 7.49 35.81 -15.01
C ILE A 701 6.79 37.08 -15.49
N GLU A 702 7.50 37.93 -16.25
CA GLU A 702 6.89 39.14 -16.85
C GLU A 702 5.76 38.79 -17.83
N ALA A 703 5.92 37.72 -18.62
CA ALA A 703 4.89 37.25 -19.52
C ALA A 703 3.65 36.76 -18.74
N ALA A 704 3.84 36.02 -17.65
CA ALA A 704 2.76 35.61 -16.75
C ALA A 704 2.06 36.81 -16.10
N ALA A 705 2.81 37.81 -15.62
CA ALA A 705 2.28 39.06 -15.08
C ALA A 705 1.47 39.85 -16.12
N LYS A 706 1.98 39.99 -17.35
CA LYS A 706 1.26 40.62 -18.47
C LYS A 706 0.00 39.87 -18.86
N LYS A 707 0.01 38.53 -18.78
CA LYS A 707 -1.17 37.69 -19.02
C LYS A 707 -2.27 38.02 -18.01
N LEU A 708 -1.95 38.24 -16.73
CA LEU A 708 -2.90 38.71 -15.72
C LEU A 708 -3.43 40.14 -15.99
N GLU A 709 -2.59 41.06 -16.47
CA GLU A 709 -3.03 42.43 -16.82
C GLU A 709 -4.03 42.46 -17.99
N GLN A 710 -3.91 41.53 -18.94
CA GLN A 710 -4.78 41.45 -20.12
C GLN A 710 -6.18 40.88 -19.81
N LEU A 711 -6.39 40.32 -18.61
CA LEU A 711 -7.59 39.57 -18.25
C LEU A 711 -8.70 40.39 -17.55
N ARG A 712 -8.61 41.72 -17.48
CA ARG A 712 -9.72 42.59 -17.02
C ARG A 712 -10.36 43.44 -18.15
N PRO A 713 -11.66 43.80 -18.03
CA PRO A 713 -12.15 45.08 -18.55
C PRO A 713 -11.56 46.23 -17.71
N ARG A 714 -10.85 47.14 -18.38
CA ARG A 714 -10.01 48.24 -17.85
C ARG A 714 -10.61 49.07 -16.69
N THR A 715 -9.84 49.19 -15.61
CA THR A 715 -9.69 50.44 -14.81
C THR A 715 -8.32 50.47 -14.11
N LYS A 716 -7.80 51.68 -13.87
CA LYS A 716 -6.40 52.03 -13.51
C LYS A 716 -5.86 51.35 -12.23
N PRO A 717 -4.52 51.16 -12.11
CA PRO A 717 -3.88 50.54 -10.95
C PRO A 717 -4.17 51.34 -9.66
N LYS A 718 -4.55 50.63 -8.59
CA LYS A 718 -4.68 51.12 -7.20
C LYS A 718 -3.99 50.11 -6.28
N GLU A 719 -3.48 50.60 -5.15
CA GLU A 719 -2.91 49.77 -4.08
C GLU A 719 -3.97 48.80 -3.53
N ALA A 720 -3.53 47.61 -3.07
CA ALA A 720 -4.41 46.60 -2.49
C ALA A 720 -5.03 47.13 -1.19
N ASP A 721 -6.26 47.62 -1.30
CA ASP A 721 -7.06 48.17 -0.20
C ASP A 721 -8.23 47.22 0.11
N GLU A 722 -8.63 47.15 1.38
CA GLU A 722 -9.73 46.30 1.88
C GLU A 722 -11.10 46.65 1.25
N SER A 723 -11.16 47.72 0.46
CA SER A 723 -12.33 48.19 -0.29
C SER A 723 -12.58 47.47 -1.62
N LEU A 724 -11.68 46.60 -2.09
CA LEU A 724 -11.84 45.77 -3.30
C LEU A 724 -12.66 44.50 -3.02
N ASN A 725 -13.33 43.94 -4.04
CA ASN A 725 -13.96 42.63 -3.86
C ASN A 725 -12.89 41.52 -3.71
N PHE A 726 -13.25 40.39 -3.11
CA PHE A 726 -12.30 39.32 -2.76
C PHE A 726 -11.50 38.82 -3.97
N GLU A 727 -12.14 38.67 -5.13
CA GLU A 727 -11.52 38.24 -6.38
C GLU A 727 -10.54 39.29 -6.94
N GLU A 728 -10.84 40.58 -6.77
CA GLU A 728 -9.98 41.70 -7.14
C GLU A 728 -8.78 41.82 -6.20
N GLN A 729 -8.94 41.53 -4.90
CA GLN A 729 -7.84 41.47 -3.93
C GLN A 729 -6.86 40.35 -4.29
N ILE A 730 -7.35 39.15 -4.62
CA ILE A 730 -6.52 38.02 -5.06
C ILE A 730 -5.74 38.39 -6.33
N LEU A 731 -6.41 39.03 -7.30
CA LEU A 731 -5.78 39.40 -8.56
C LEU A 731 -4.68 40.46 -8.38
N GLU A 732 -4.92 41.49 -7.55
CA GLU A 732 -3.91 42.51 -7.27
C GLU A 732 -2.75 41.96 -6.42
N ALA A 733 -3.01 41.05 -5.48
CA ALA A 733 -1.97 40.34 -4.74
C ALA A 733 -1.08 39.51 -5.68
N ALA A 734 -1.69 38.72 -6.59
CA ALA A 734 -0.94 37.91 -7.57
C ALA A 734 -0.09 38.77 -8.51
N LYS A 735 -0.59 39.94 -8.93
CA LYS A 735 0.20 40.91 -9.73
C LYS A 735 1.38 41.48 -8.94
N SER A 736 1.14 41.86 -7.68
CA SER A 736 2.20 42.38 -6.81
C SER A 736 3.31 41.34 -6.62
N ILE A 737 2.93 40.08 -6.37
CA ILE A 737 3.87 38.94 -6.26
C ILE A 737 4.63 38.74 -7.58
N ALA A 738 3.95 38.75 -8.74
CA ALA A 738 4.61 38.58 -10.04
C ALA A 738 5.58 39.73 -10.38
N ALA A 739 5.24 40.96 -10.03
CA ALA A 739 6.11 42.11 -10.21
C ALA A 739 7.33 42.05 -9.27
N ALA A 740 7.12 41.71 -8.00
CA ALA A 740 8.18 41.56 -7.01
C ALA A 740 9.15 40.42 -7.37
N THR A 741 8.63 39.27 -7.80
CA THR A 741 9.44 38.12 -8.24
C THR A 741 10.23 38.43 -9.51
N SER A 742 9.65 39.15 -10.48
CA SER A 742 10.40 39.64 -11.66
C SER A 742 11.57 40.55 -11.27
N ALA A 743 11.32 41.52 -10.38
CA ALA A 743 12.38 42.39 -9.87
C ALA A 743 13.45 41.61 -9.08
N LEU A 744 13.03 40.62 -8.29
CA LEU A 744 13.91 39.74 -7.52
C LEU A 744 14.82 38.90 -8.42
N VAL A 745 14.29 38.28 -9.49
CA VAL A 745 15.11 37.49 -10.44
C VAL A 745 16.10 38.38 -11.19
N LYS A 746 15.73 39.63 -11.51
CA LYS A 746 16.67 40.61 -12.07
C LYS A 746 17.76 41.02 -11.07
N ALA A 747 17.41 41.23 -9.81
CA ALA A 747 18.37 41.51 -8.75
C ALA A 747 19.30 40.32 -8.52
N ALA A 748 18.78 39.09 -8.52
CA ALA A 748 19.57 37.86 -8.45
C ALA A 748 20.53 37.75 -9.65
N SER A 749 20.09 38.13 -10.85
CA SER A 749 20.95 38.19 -12.04
C SER A 749 22.09 39.20 -11.89
N ALA A 750 21.81 40.38 -11.33
CA ALA A 750 22.82 41.40 -11.06
C ALA A 750 23.82 40.93 -9.98
N ALA A 751 23.34 40.31 -8.91
CA ALA A 751 24.17 39.72 -7.86
C ALA A 751 25.05 38.58 -8.42
N GLN A 752 24.51 37.75 -9.32
CA GLN A 752 25.28 36.75 -10.05
C GLN A 752 26.46 37.40 -10.79
N ARG A 753 26.15 38.43 -11.58
CA ARG A 753 27.14 39.15 -12.37
C ARG A 753 28.24 39.77 -11.50
N GLU A 754 27.87 40.29 -10.33
CA GLU A 754 28.83 40.82 -9.35
C GLU A 754 29.73 39.74 -8.76
N LEU A 755 29.17 38.56 -8.44
CA LEU A 755 29.94 37.44 -7.90
C LEU A 755 30.97 36.89 -8.91
N VAL A 756 30.57 36.83 -10.18
CA VAL A 756 31.47 36.46 -11.30
C VAL A 756 32.55 37.53 -11.49
N ALA A 757 32.18 38.81 -11.51
CA ALA A 757 33.13 39.91 -11.67
C ALA A 757 34.14 40.02 -10.50
N GLN A 758 33.73 39.65 -9.29
CA GLN A 758 34.60 39.59 -8.10
C GLN A 758 35.51 38.34 -8.07
N GLY A 759 35.38 37.42 -9.03
CA GLY A 759 36.12 36.17 -9.05
C GLY A 759 35.77 35.22 -7.89
N LYS A 760 34.62 35.44 -7.24
CA LYS A 760 34.09 34.54 -6.19
C LYS A 760 33.45 33.29 -6.78
N VAL A 761 33.09 33.35 -8.07
CA VAL A 761 32.49 32.28 -8.87
C VAL A 761 33.13 32.35 -10.28
N GLY A 762 33.69 31.25 -10.80
CA GLY A 762 34.03 31.07 -12.22
C GLY A 762 35.50 31.21 -12.66
N ALA A 763 36.49 31.30 -11.77
CA ALA A 763 37.88 31.61 -12.20
C ALA A 763 38.90 30.44 -12.17
N ILE A 764 38.58 29.29 -11.55
CA ILE A 764 39.55 28.20 -11.32
C ILE A 764 38.99 26.86 -11.84
N PRO A 765 39.67 26.15 -12.77
CA PRO A 765 39.20 24.86 -13.31
C PRO A 765 38.93 23.78 -12.24
N ALA A 766 39.65 23.82 -11.11
CA ALA A 766 39.42 22.92 -9.97
C ALA A 766 38.10 23.18 -9.22
N ASN A 767 37.54 24.39 -9.35
CA ASN A 767 36.25 24.80 -8.77
C ASN A 767 35.13 24.91 -9.82
N ALA A 768 35.41 24.68 -11.11
CA ALA A 768 34.42 24.79 -12.19
C ALA A 768 33.20 23.88 -12.01
N VAL A 769 33.40 22.70 -11.39
CA VAL A 769 32.31 21.79 -11.01
C VAL A 769 31.43 22.37 -9.88
N ASP A 770 32.02 23.17 -8.98
CA ASP A 770 31.35 23.83 -7.85
C ASP A 770 30.53 25.03 -8.30
N ASP A 771 31.16 25.91 -9.09
CA ASP A 771 30.55 27.09 -9.69
C ASP A 771 29.46 26.69 -10.69
N GLY A 772 29.65 25.55 -11.37
CA GLY A 772 28.67 24.98 -12.26
C GLY A 772 27.41 24.46 -11.59
N GLN A 773 27.55 23.89 -10.40
CA GLN A 773 26.42 23.39 -9.63
C GLN A 773 25.69 24.48 -8.84
N TRP A 774 26.39 25.52 -8.37
CA TRP A 774 25.72 26.71 -7.84
C TRP A 774 24.93 27.43 -8.93
N SER A 775 25.51 27.53 -10.13
CA SER A 775 24.84 28.04 -11.33
C SER A 775 23.61 27.19 -11.69
N GLN A 776 23.71 25.86 -11.71
CA GLN A 776 22.56 24.97 -11.96
C GLN A 776 21.50 25.01 -10.85
N GLY A 777 21.91 25.10 -9.57
CA GLY A 777 20.99 25.28 -8.45
C GLY A 777 20.24 26.61 -8.52
N LEU A 778 20.93 27.67 -8.94
CA LEU A 778 20.35 28.99 -9.17
C LEU A 778 19.39 29.00 -10.37
N ILE A 779 19.74 28.32 -11.46
CA ILE A 779 18.86 28.10 -12.62
C ILE A 779 17.59 27.34 -12.19
N SER A 780 17.76 26.23 -11.49
CA SER A 780 16.65 25.40 -11.01
C SER A 780 15.73 26.18 -10.08
N ALA A 781 16.30 26.92 -9.12
CA ALA A 781 15.54 27.81 -8.24
C ALA A 781 14.78 28.88 -9.02
N ALA A 782 15.42 29.54 -10.00
CA ALA A 782 14.78 30.56 -10.83
C ALA A 782 13.65 29.99 -11.69
N ARG A 783 13.84 28.78 -12.27
CA ARG A 783 12.79 28.06 -13.00
C ARG A 783 11.64 27.66 -12.09
N MET A 784 11.91 27.20 -10.87
CA MET A 784 10.87 26.89 -9.89
C MET A 784 10.10 28.15 -9.49
N VAL A 785 10.77 29.28 -9.27
CA VAL A 785 10.11 30.57 -8.99
C VAL A 785 9.24 30.99 -10.18
N ALA A 786 9.72 30.85 -11.42
CA ALA A 786 8.94 31.17 -12.61
C ALA A 786 7.72 30.25 -12.76
N ALA A 787 7.88 28.95 -12.53
CA ALA A 787 6.79 27.98 -12.58
C ALA A 787 5.75 28.22 -11.47
N ALA A 788 6.19 28.46 -10.23
CA ALA A 788 5.33 28.78 -9.10
C ALA A 788 4.56 30.08 -9.35
N THR A 789 5.23 31.12 -9.86
CA THR A 789 4.58 32.39 -10.20
C THR A 789 3.54 32.20 -11.31
N ASN A 790 3.84 31.39 -12.33
CA ASN A 790 2.87 31.07 -13.38
C ASN A 790 1.67 30.27 -12.82
N ASN A 791 1.91 29.28 -11.95
CA ASN A 791 0.85 28.51 -11.30
C ASN A 791 -0.04 29.38 -10.41
N LEU A 792 0.54 30.32 -9.66
CA LEU A 792 -0.19 31.32 -8.88
C LEU A 792 -1.03 32.21 -9.80
N CYS A 793 -0.49 32.68 -10.93
CA CYS A 793 -1.23 33.45 -11.91
C CYS A 793 -2.41 32.65 -12.49
N GLU A 794 -2.22 31.36 -12.77
CA GLU A 794 -3.28 30.47 -13.27
C GLU A 794 -4.34 30.16 -12.21
N ALA A 795 -3.93 29.96 -10.95
CA ALA A 795 -4.82 29.74 -9.82
C ALA A 795 -5.64 30.98 -9.51
N ALA A 796 -5.01 32.16 -9.47
CA ALA A 796 -5.69 33.45 -9.31
C ALA A 796 -6.69 33.71 -10.45
N ASN A 797 -6.31 33.44 -11.70
CA ASN A 797 -7.23 33.52 -12.83
C ASN A 797 -8.40 32.53 -12.71
N SER A 798 -8.14 31.29 -12.31
CA SER A 798 -9.18 30.27 -12.10
C SER A 798 -10.12 30.63 -10.94
N ALA A 799 -9.61 31.28 -9.89
CA ALA A 799 -10.39 31.77 -8.76
C ALA A 799 -11.35 32.89 -9.19
N VAL A 800 -10.86 33.87 -9.96
CA VAL A 800 -11.69 34.96 -10.53
C VAL A 800 -12.78 34.41 -11.46
N GLN A 801 -12.55 33.27 -12.11
CA GLN A 801 -13.54 32.59 -12.96
C GLN A 801 -14.50 31.66 -12.19
N GLY A 802 -14.34 31.50 -10.88
CA GLY A 802 -15.16 30.59 -10.06
C GLY A 802 -14.88 29.11 -10.28
N HIS A 803 -13.68 28.76 -10.77
CA HIS A 803 -13.27 27.40 -11.13
C HIS A 803 -12.16 26.81 -10.23
N ALA A 804 -11.60 27.59 -9.29
CA ALA A 804 -10.57 27.12 -8.36
C ALA A 804 -11.14 26.77 -6.97
N SER A 805 -10.56 25.76 -6.34
CA SER A 805 -10.78 25.48 -4.91
C SER A 805 -9.88 26.35 -4.04
N GLU A 806 -10.31 26.62 -2.81
CA GLU A 806 -9.54 27.36 -1.79
C GLU A 806 -8.18 26.71 -1.54
N GLU A 807 -8.12 25.38 -1.41
CA GLU A 807 -6.87 24.62 -1.25
C GLU A 807 -5.89 24.80 -2.42
N LYS A 808 -6.40 24.90 -3.66
CA LYS A 808 -5.57 25.12 -4.83
C LYS A 808 -4.95 26.52 -4.83
N LEU A 809 -5.70 27.52 -4.34
CA LEU A 809 -5.18 28.87 -4.20
C LEU A 809 -4.12 28.95 -3.10
N ILE A 810 -4.38 28.37 -1.93
CA ILE A 810 -3.45 28.30 -0.79
C ILE A 810 -2.17 27.56 -1.16
N SER A 811 -2.25 26.45 -1.91
CA SER A 811 -1.06 25.69 -2.33
C SER A 811 -0.25 26.35 -3.44
N SER A 812 -0.86 27.26 -4.21
CA SER A 812 -0.18 28.00 -5.28
C SER A 812 0.51 29.28 -4.80
N ALA A 813 0.02 29.86 -3.71
CA ALA A 813 0.56 31.04 -3.05
C ALA A 813 1.67 30.65 -2.08
#